data_AF-A0A6J4WT99-F1
#
_entry.id   AF-A0A6J4WT99-F1
#
_cell.length_a   1.000
_cell.length_b   1.000
_cell.length_c   1.000
_cell.angle_alpha   90.00
_cell.angle_beta   90.00
_cell.angle_gamma   90.00
#
_symmetry.space_group_name_H-M   'P 1'
#
loop_
_entity.id
_entity.type
_entity.pdbx_description
1 polymer ?
#
loop_
_entity_poly.entity_id
_entity_poly.type
_entity_poly.pdbx_seq_one_letter_code
_entity_poly.pdbx_strand_id
1 'polypeptide(L)'
;MKKIVYLYSGEGTKNSESKPTLLKHSKYWPEIDDILSSKLNLNLEEIWQNEIGKHRCPCSPLLTVVSQICLSDIWSQWGYKPDVVIGHSVGELTAAFQAGLYPLEDILVLTYQLGEAAANLNGVMLHGKLSDQQIDRLSVNLSSLNFVDNSKKHVTLSGYTDEMLNFLSKNSDFVKMRLPHPWHHPDYRKFIDEIKIIKSNKIDDSKFVSGVTTNFEYQLKDQHWHNWLATPVDFIRAMQTIKKEYNSYQLEIIEIGFHPVLDKCCDVFDNYTYVSSMFRGEDEIEWILHQRKMLDQKLFLDKLARSIEEFRPGLDFKASLAYQNFTSLTFAEFSEILQIYFPSLAPQDFYRYKTVNQLIKHFGLNKSDEQHVHIKPPKNEVAIAGMSCKFPSSIENLPQFWEMLLSREDQIKADADRGHFEAGFMNDEITRFDHKYFNISEAEARTMDPQQILALELTELLWQDAGIDLAVLDKKRIGVYIGVWNQEYRGDRESVYFPIGTNPSIIASRISYHYDLRGPSWVSNTACSSSLVAVHYASKDIEAGRVDYAIAGGVNMILGNDFTDQMKNSGFLSEDNRCKTFDDSANGYVRSEGGGLVLLANKNLVKNYYADLLGSSINQNGGRSAIISAPNPEAQEELINDACQDAAIQPQDITYLECHGTGTKIGDPIEISAIQRTIANGRKRKCFLGSVKSNIGHLESAAGMAGLIKSVLILYHGIIPPNLHFNRPNQYIDFESYNLKVASEETKIDNQTHIGISSFGFGGTNAHIIIKGVDDKVRKNIENIEIQFDRTRSSVLADYYQLDHLDSNRNGIELDSNLKSKTIAENADDEIHISQDPNNKLSREEVRNLIQGLFFKVTNIESIDPDVELIEQGMDSMSITEFISQLQSSLDIEIDPDLIFEHPLPDQLIDEIHALI
;
A
#
# COMPACT_ATOMS: atom_id res chain seq x y z
N MET A 1 16.46 9.09 36.79
CA MET A 1 16.84 10.21 35.89
C MET A 1 17.74 9.63 34.83
N LYS A 2 17.48 9.92 33.56
CA LYS A 2 18.30 9.44 32.44
C LYS A 2 19.48 10.37 32.21
N LYS A 3 20.59 9.84 31.72
CA LYS A 3 21.81 10.59 31.39
C LYS A 3 22.29 10.21 29.99
N ILE A 4 22.65 11.21 29.19
CA ILE A 4 22.99 11.00 27.78
C ILE A 4 24.51 10.95 27.63
N VAL A 5 24.99 9.92 26.93
CA VAL A 5 26.41 9.75 26.62
C VAL A 5 26.59 9.75 25.11
N TYR A 6 27.41 10.64 24.58
CA TYR A 6 27.83 10.55 23.18
C TYR A 6 29.12 9.76 23.07
N LEU A 7 29.10 8.71 22.25
CA LEU A 7 30.26 7.91 21.90
C LEU A 7 30.68 8.26 20.48
N TYR A 8 31.85 8.86 20.32
CA TYR A 8 32.38 9.22 19.01
C TYR A 8 33.21 8.09 18.44
N SER A 9 32.79 7.50 17.32
CA SER A 9 33.44 6.29 16.77
C SER A 9 34.85 6.53 16.25
N GLY A 10 35.14 7.73 15.75
CA GLY A 10 36.40 8.05 15.09
C GLY A 10 36.59 7.33 13.75
N GLU A 11 35.57 6.61 13.25
CA GLU A 11 35.60 5.92 11.97
C GLU A 11 34.83 6.70 10.89
N GLY A 12 35.57 7.21 9.91
CA GLY A 12 35.00 7.81 8.70
C GLY A 12 34.39 6.80 7.73
N THR A 13 33.66 7.28 6.73
CA THR A 13 33.17 6.42 5.64
C THR A 13 34.28 6.04 4.65
N LYS A 14 34.19 4.82 4.14
CA LYS A 14 35.10 4.26 3.12
C LYS A 14 34.43 4.19 1.74
N ASN A 15 33.17 4.59 1.66
CA ASN A 15 32.40 4.58 0.43
C ASN A 15 32.53 5.96 -0.26
N SER A 16 33.08 5.98 -1.46
CA SER A 16 33.16 7.19 -2.30
C SER A 16 31.77 7.72 -2.71
N GLU A 17 30.73 6.91 -2.58
CA GLU A 17 29.34 7.27 -2.90
C GLU A 17 28.55 7.84 -1.71
N SER A 18 29.17 7.94 -0.52
CA SER A 18 28.51 8.52 0.66
C SER A 18 28.17 10.00 0.45
N LYS A 19 26.88 10.30 0.33
CA LYS A 19 26.36 11.67 0.22
C LYS A 19 26.22 12.31 1.60
N PRO A 20 26.46 13.62 1.75
CA PRO A 20 26.29 14.31 3.03
C PRO A 20 24.85 14.84 3.25
N THR A 21 23.81 14.20 2.69
CA THR A 21 22.47 14.79 2.64
C THR A 21 21.91 15.05 4.04
N LEU A 22 21.98 14.06 4.94
CA LEU A 22 21.60 14.22 6.35
C LEU A 22 22.45 15.29 7.05
N LEU A 23 23.76 15.34 6.77
CA LEU A 23 24.69 16.25 7.45
C LEU A 23 24.43 17.72 7.11
N LYS A 24 23.88 18.00 5.93
CA LYS A 24 23.48 19.35 5.51
C LYS A 24 22.36 19.96 6.37
N HIS A 25 21.64 19.14 7.15
CA HIS A 25 20.65 19.63 8.13
C HIS A 25 21.29 20.13 9.45
N SER A 26 22.60 19.96 9.63
CA SER A 26 23.34 20.55 10.75
C SER A 26 23.53 22.05 10.54
N LYS A 27 23.34 22.84 11.61
CA LYS A 27 23.63 24.28 11.56
C LYS A 27 25.12 24.58 11.35
N TYR A 28 25.99 23.62 11.70
CA TYR A 28 27.43 23.76 11.54
C TYR A 28 27.89 23.50 10.10
N TRP A 29 27.09 22.87 9.25
CA TRP A 29 27.50 22.59 7.86
C TRP A 29 27.98 23.84 7.11
N PRO A 30 27.22 24.95 7.04
CA PRO A 30 27.69 26.18 6.39
C PRO A 30 28.86 26.85 7.14
N GLU A 31 28.83 26.89 8.48
CA GLU A 31 29.90 27.51 9.28
C GLU A 31 31.25 26.78 9.08
N ILE A 32 31.21 25.45 8.98
CA ILE A 32 32.38 24.63 8.70
C ILE A 32 32.93 24.97 7.31
N ASP A 33 32.09 25.02 6.27
CA ASP A 33 32.55 25.34 4.91
C ASP A 33 33.23 26.72 4.84
N ASP A 34 32.66 27.73 5.51
CA ASP A 34 33.26 29.07 5.63
C ASP A 34 34.62 29.06 6.34
N ILE A 35 34.75 28.29 7.43
CA ILE A 35 36.01 28.15 8.16
C ILE A 35 37.06 27.44 7.31
N LEU A 36 36.68 26.33 6.66
CA LEU A 36 37.60 25.57 5.80
C LEU A 36 38.11 26.41 4.63
N SER A 37 37.22 27.18 4.01
CA SER A 37 37.57 28.08 2.92
C SER A 37 38.51 29.20 3.39
N SER A 38 38.18 29.88 4.49
CA SER A 38 38.94 31.05 4.96
C SER A 38 40.26 30.72 5.66
N LYS A 39 40.37 29.58 6.35
CA LYS A 39 41.53 29.22 7.17
C LYS A 39 42.44 28.19 6.54
N LEU A 40 41.87 27.27 5.77
CA LEU A 40 42.59 26.13 5.19
C LEU A 40 42.60 26.16 3.65
N ASN A 41 41.86 27.08 3.02
CA ASN A 41 41.70 27.16 1.57
C ASN A 41 41.18 25.82 0.98
N LEU A 42 40.21 25.22 1.67
CA LEU A 42 39.53 23.99 1.28
C LEU A 42 38.05 24.26 1.08
N ASN A 43 37.44 23.63 0.07
CA ASN A 43 35.98 23.61 -0.11
C ASN A 43 35.42 22.29 0.42
N LEU A 44 34.45 22.34 1.33
CA LEU A 44 33.93 21.15 2.01
C LEU A 44 33.31 20.15 1.03
N GLU A 45 32.50 20.62 0.07
CA GLU A 45 31.86 19.74 -0.91
C GLU A 45 32.88 19.09 -1.84
N GLU A 46 33.90 19.83 -2.27
CA GLU A 46 34.97 19.32 -3.12
C GLU A 46 35.78 18.24 -2.43
N ILE A 47 36.22 18.48 -1.18
CA ILE A 47 36.96 17.46 -0.43
C ILE A 47 36.07 16.25 -0.09
N TRP A 48 34.77 16.46 0.13
CA TRP A 48 33.83 15.37 0.39
C TRP A 48 33.66 14.47 -0.85
N GLN A 49 33.50 15.06 -2.03
CA GLN A 49 33.34 14.32 -3.27
C GLN A 49 34.64 13.63 -3.71
N ASN A 50 35.75 14.35 -3.59
CA ASN A 50 37.01 13.92 -4.20
C ASN A 50 37.89 13.14 -3.25
N GLU A 51 37.82 13.34 -1.93
CA GLU A 51 38.81 12.78 -1.00
C GLU A 51 38.29 11.69 -0.08
N ILE A 52 36.98 11.50 -0.01
CA ILE A 52 36.36 10.50 0.83
C ILE A 52 36.76 9.08 0.40
N GLY A 53 37.08 8.22 1.38
CA GLY A 53 37.56 6.86 1.14
C GLY A 53 38.96 6.74 0.52
N LYS A 54 39.64 7.85 0.15
CA LYS A 54 41.02 7.79 -0.36
C LYS A 54 42.00 7.33 0.72
N HIS A 55 42.80 6.34 0.36
CA HIS A 55 43.85 5.81 1.24
C HIS A 55 44.90 6.90 1.51
N ARG A 56 45.21 7.14 2.80
CA ARG A 56 46.15 8.18 3.28
C ARG A 56 45.81 9.62 2.87
N CYS A 57 44.53 9.92 2.63
CA CYS A 57 44.10 11.30 2.45
C CYS A 57 44.30 12.12 3.74
N PRO A 58 44.99 13.28 3.67
CA PRO A 58 45.15 14.18 4.82
C PRO A 58 43.82 14.72 5.36
N CYS A 59 42.83 14.97 4.51
CA CYS A 59 41.51 15.45 4.92
C CYS A 59 40.60 14.36 5.53
N SER A 60 41.00 13.08 5.52
CA SER A 60 40.15 11.99 6.02
C SER A 60 39.72 12.15 7.50
N PRO A 61 40.61 12.57 8.43
CA PRO A 61 40.23 12.80 9.83
C PRO A 61 39.34 14.03 9.96
N LEU A 62 39.58 15.06 9.13
CA LEU A 62 38.75 16.26 9.08
C LEU A 62 37.32 15.92 8.67
N LEU A 63 37.12 15.16 7.60
CA LEU A 63 35.79 14.68 7.18
C LEU A 63 35.09 13.85 8.26
N THR A 64 35.86 13.02 8.99
CA THR A 64 35.34 12.24 10.12
C THR A 64 34.84 13.15 11.24
N VAL A 65 35.65 14.13 11.66
CA VAL A 65 35.27 15.10 12.69
C VAL A 65 34.09 15.95 12.26
N VAL A 66 34.08 16.47 11.02
CA VAL A 66 32.97 17.25 10.46
C VAL A 66 31.66 16.45 10.50
N SER A 67 31.70 15.19 10.05
CA SER A 67 30.50 14.33 10.07
C SER A 67 29.97 14.13 11.49
N GLN A 68 30.86 13.89 12.46
CA GLN A 68 30.47 13.65 13.83
C GLN A 68 29.97 14.91 14.52
N ILE A 69 30.52 16.09 14.20
CA ILE A 69 30.00 17.39 14.66
C ILE A 69 28.57 17.58 14.14
N CYS A 70 28.35 17.36 12.85
CA CYS A 70 27.03 17.54 12.24
C CYS A 70 25.99 16.59 12.81
N LEU A 71 26.33 15.31 12.97
CA LEU A 71 25.44 14.31 13.59
C LEU A 71 25.15 14.65 15.06
N SER A 72 26.14 15.14 15.82
CA SER A 72 25.95 15.57 17.21
C SER A 72 24.98 16.73 17.33
N ASP A 73 25.05 17.68 16.39
CA ASP A 73 24.15 18.82 16.34
C ASP A 73 22.71 18.37 16.04
N ILE A 74 22.50 17.46 15.07
CA ILE A 74 21.17 16.92 14.76
C ILE A 74 20.51 16.30 16.01
N TRP A 75 21.22 15.42 16.72
CA TRP A 75 20.71 14.85 17.98
C TRP A 75 20.44 15.91 19.06
N SER A 76 21.30 16.92 19.14
CA SER A 76 21.16 18.04 20.09
C SER A 76 19.97 18.95 19.75
N GLN A 77 19.68 19.17 18.47
CA GLN A 77 18.51 19.92 17.98
C GLN A 77 17.21 19.22 18.42
N TRP A 78 17.18 17.88 18.43
CA TRP A 78 16.08 17.07 18.97
C TRP A 78 16.03 16.98 20.50
N GLY A 79 16.94 17.66 21.20
CA GLY A 79 16.94 17.73 22.67
C GLY A 79 17.85 16.72 23.37
N TYR A 80 18.50 15.80 22.64
CA TYR A 80 19.36 14.77 23.22
C TYR A 80 20.77 15.27 23.54
N LYS A 81 20.91 16.36 24.28
CA LYS A 81 22.23 16.92 24.62
C LYS A 81 23.04 15.98 25.53
N PRO A 82 24.35 15.77 25.29
CA PRO A 82 25.14 14.87 26.11
C PRO A 82 25.41 15.44 27.51
N ASP A 83 25.34 14.59 28.52
CA ASP A 83 25.93 14.86 29.84
C ASP A 83 27.42 14.49 29.85
N VAL A 84 27.79 13.47 29.08
CA VAL A 84 29.15 12.94 28.97
C VAL A 84 29.49 12.71 27.50
N VAL A 85 30.71 13.06 27.12
CA VAL A 85 31.26 12.82 25.78
C VAL A 85 32.58 12.07 25.90
N ILE A 86 32.77 11.11 25.01
CA ILE A 86 33.99 10.32 24.89
C ILE A 86 34.17 9.90 23.43
N GLY A 87 35.40 9.87 22.95
CA GLY A 87 35.69 9.42 21.60
C GLY A 87 36.76 8.35 21.53
N HIS A 88 36.58 7.41 20.62
CA HIS A 88 37.58 6.40 20.29
C HIS A 88 38.53 6.98 19.25
N SER A 89 39.83 6.98 19.56
CA SER A 89 40.87 7.52 18.68
C SER A 89 40.48 8.91 18.14
N VAL A 90 40.40 9.10 16.82
CA VAL A 90 40.07 10.38 16.15
C VAL A 90 38.78 11.01 16.69
N GLY A 91 37.82 10.19 17.16
CA GLY A 91 36.58 10.69 17.77
C GLY A 91 36.80 11.56 19.01
N GLU A 92 37.96 11.44 19.69
CA GLU A 92 38.30 12.26 20.86
C GLU A 92 38.39 13.75 20.50
N LEU A 93 38.76 14.10 19.27
CA LEU A 93 38.75 15.48 18.77
C LEU A 93 37.34 16.07 18.77
N THR A 94 36.36 15.33 18.24
CA THR A 94 34.95 15.76 18.28
C THR A 94 34.42 15.81 19.71
N ALA A 95 34.77 14.83 20.55
CA ALA A 95 34.37 14.83 21.95
C ALA A 95 34.91 16.08 22.69
N ALA A 96 36.15 16.50 22.40
CA ALA A 96 36.72 17.70 23.01
C ALA A 96 36.00 18.97 22.57
N PHE A 97 35.65 19.07 21.28
CA PHE A 97 34.81 20.16 20.77
C PHE A 97 33.42 20.17 21.42
N GLN A 98 32.74 19.02 21.48
CA GLN A 98 31.40 18.91 22.05
C GLN A 98 31.37 19.23 23.55
N ALA A 99 32.46 18.96 24.28
CA ALA A 99 32.64 19.39 25.66
C ALA A 99 32.96 20.88 25.82
N GLY A 100 33.01 21.63 24.72
CA GLY A 100 33.34 23.04 24.68
C GLY A 100 34.78 23.35 25.09
N LEU A 101 35.73 22.41 24.92
CA LEU A 101 37.15 22.63 25.23
C LEU A 101 37.88 23.42 24.14
N TYR A 102 37.35 23.37 22.92
CA TYR A 102 37.87 24.05 21.74
C TYR A 102 36.74 24.73 20.96
N PRO A 103 36.95 25.96 20.46
CA PRO A 103 36.13 26.53 19.40
C PRO A 103 36.12 25.67 18.13
N LEU A 104 35.09 25.84 17.29
CA LEU A 104 34.94 25.10 16.04
C LEU A 104 36.13 25.32 15.09
N GLU A 105 36.57 26.58 14.92
CA GLU A 105 37.73 26.91 14.08
C GLU A 105 38.97 26.14 14.51
N ASP A 106 39.27 26.18 15.81
CA ASP A 106 40.49 25.61 16.38
C ASP A 106 40.53 24.09 16.25
N ILE A 107 39.40 23.40 16.48
CA ILE A 107 39.35 21.94 16.36
C ILE A 107 39.48 21.48 14.90
N LEU A 108 38.93 22.22 13.94
CA LEU A 108 39.04 21.89 12.52
C LEU A 108 40.47 22.07 12.02
N VAL A 109 41.13 23.18 12.37
CA VAL A 109 42.53 23.44 12.04
C VAL A 109 43.44 22.39 12.66
N LEU A 110 43.24 22.07 13.94
CA LEU A 110 44.00 21.01 14.61
C LEU A 110 43.81 19.66 13.93
N THR A 111 42.57 19.30 13.59
CA THR A 111 42.26 18.02 12.94
C THR A 111 42.94 17.91 11.57
N TYR A 112 42.95 18.99 10.80
CA TYR A 112 43.64 19.04 9.51
C TYR A 112 45.17 18.87 9.66
N GLN A 113 45.79 19.58 10.62
CA GLN A 113 47.22 19.42 10.92
C GLN A 113 47.58 17.98 11.31
N LEU A 114 46.74 17.34 12.13
CA LEU A 114 46.92 15.93 12.50
C LEU A 114 46.78 14.99 11.29
N GLY A 115 45.87 15.32 10.36
CA GLY A 115 45.70 14.60 9.10
C GLY A 115 46.91 14.69 8.17
N GLU A 116 47.51 15.88 8.05
CA GLU A 116 48.77 16.10 7.30
C GLU A 116 49.92 15.29 7.90
N ALA A 117 50.09 15.32 9.22
CA ALA A 117 51.09 14.51 9.91
C ALA A 117 50.86 13.00 9.69
N ALA A 118 49.60 12.55 9.71
CA ALA A 118 49.23 11.16 9.50
C ALA A 118 49.50 10.66 8.08
N ALA A 119 49.24 11.50 7.06
CA ALA A 119 49.48 11.14 5.66
C ALA A 119 50.96 10.86 5.35
N ASN A 120 51.87 11.49 6.10
CA ASN A 120 53.32 11.31 5.99
C ASN A 120 53.84 10.07 6.72
N LEU A 121 53.01 9.35 7.48
CA LEU A 121 53.42 8.19 8.27
C LEU A 121 53.20 6.87 7.51
N ASN A 122 54.24 6.04 7.48
CA ASN A 122 54.18 4.68 6.96
C ASN A 122 53.95 3.66 8.09
N GLY A 123 52.88 2.88 8.00
CA GLY A 123 52.62 1.80 8.95
C GLY A 123 51.41 0.96 8.58
N VAL A 124 51.20 -0.11 9.34
CA VAL A 124 50.05 -1.01 9.23
C VAL A 124 49.38 -1.12 10.60
N MET A 125 48.04 -1.19 10.61
CA MET A 125 47.27 -1.50 11.80
C MET A 125 46.64 -2.89 11.71
N LEU A 126 46.65 -3.61 12.83
CA LEU A 126 45.98 -4.90 12.98
C LEU A 126 44.98 -4.83 14.13
N HIS A 127 43.87 -5.54 14.00
CA HIS A 127 42.88 -5.75 15.06
C HIS A 127 42.87 -7.24 15.45
N GLY A 128 42.76 -7.54 16.73
CA GLY A 128 42.69 -8.92 17.23
C GLY A 128 42.35 -9.00 18.72
N LYS A 129 42.51 -10.18 19.32
CA LYS A 129 42.20 -10.43 20.74
C LYS A 129 43.42 -10.91 21.51
N LEU A 130 43.72 -10.30 22.66
CA LEU A 130 44.82 -10.68 23.55
C LEU A 130 44.37 -10.81 25.00
N SER A 131 44.98 -11.72 25.76
CA SER A 131 44.92 -11.72 27.23
C SER A 131 45.92 -10.73 27.84
N ASP A 132 45.76 -10.38 29.11
CA ASP A 132 46.69 -9.49 29.82
C ASP A 132 48.14 -9.99 29.76
N GLN A 133 48.36 -11.30 29.94
CA GLN A 133 49.70 -11.91 29.84
C GLN A 133 50.32 -11.80 28.45
N GLN A 134 49.50 -11.77 27.39
CA GLN A 134 49.97 -11.59 26.02
C GLN A 134 50.26 -10.13 25.72
N ILE A 135 49.50 -9.20 26.30
CA ILE A 135 49.73 -7.75 26.19
C ILE A 135 51.07 -7.38 26.84
N ASP A 136 51.36 -7.91 28.03
CA ASP A 136 52.63 -7.66 28.74
C ASP A 136 53.88 -8.13 27.98
N ARG A 137 53.72 -9.03 27.01
CA ARG A 137 54.79 -9.64 26.21
C ARG A 137 54.77 -9.21 24.74
N LEU A 138 53.96 -8.21 24.41
CA LEU A 138 53.75 -7.81 23.03
C LEU A 138 55.03 -7.24 22.41
N SER A 139 55.41 -7.73 21.23
CA SER A 139 56.62 -7.29 20.53
C SER A 139 56.40 -6.09 19.60
N VAL A 140 55.14 -5.66 19.41
CA VAL A 140 54.72 -4.58 18.53
C VAL A 140 53.97 -3.51 19.34
N ASN A 141 53.76 -2.31 18.79
CA ASN A 141 53.11 -1.23 19.53
C ASN A 141 51.59 -1.45 19.69
N LEU A 142 51.12 -1.31 20.93
CA LEU A 142 49.70 -1.32 21.27
C LEU A 142 49.11 0.07 20.98
N SER A 143 48.13 0.14 20.08
CA SER A 143 47.45 1.40 19.72
C SER A 143 46.20 1.64 20.57
N SER A 144 45.43 0.59 20.86
CA SER A 144 44.24 0.73 21.70
C SER A 144 43.81 -0.57 22.38
N LEU A 145 43.19 -0.41 23.55
CA LEU A 145 42.39 -1.40 24.25
C LEU A 145 40.92 -1.00 24.09
N ASN A 146 40.14 -1.80 23.37
CA ASN A 146 38.80 -1.40 22.92
C ASN A 146 37.71 -1.87 23.90
N PHE A 147 37.53 -3.18 24.04
CA PHE A 147 36.55 -3.81 24.95
C PHE A 147 37.00 -5.21 25.37
N VAL A 148 36.28 -5.83 26.31
CA VAL A 148 36.57 -7.19 26.81
C VAL A 148 35.50 -8.16 26.32
N ASP A 149 35.91 -9.28 25.74
CA ASP A 149 35.05 -10.38 25.32
C ASP A 149 35.67 -11.71 25.79
N ASN A 150 34.90 -12.52 26.55
CA ASN A 150 35.32 -13.83 27.04
C ASN A 150 36.73 -13.83 27.70
N SER A 151 36.97 -12.88 28.60
CA SER A 151 38.25 -12.70 29.32
C SER A 151 39.46 -12.32 28.45
N LYS A 152 39.27 -12.01 27.16
CA LYS A 152 40.28 -11.42 26.29
C LYS A 152 39.91 -9.98 25.94
N LYS A 153 40.91 -9.13 25.76
CA LYS A 153 40.76 -7.74 25.31
C LYS A 153 40.83 -7.71 23.79
N HIS A 154 39.86 -7.05 23.17
CA HIS A 154 39.97 -6.63 21.78
C HIS A 154 40.94 -5.46 21.70
N VAL A 155 42.00 -5.63 20.93
CA VAL A 155 43.10 -4.67 20.84
C VAL A 155 43.34 -4.25 19.40
N THR A 156 43.87 -3.05 19.25
CA THR A 156 44.41 -2.57 17.98
C THR A 156 45.90 -2.35 18.15
N LEU A 157 46.67 -2.83 17.17
CA LEU A 157 48.12 -2.75 17.13
C LEU A 157 48.55 -1.93 15.92
N SER A 158 49.65 -1.19 16.04
CA SER A 158 50.26 -0.45 14.93
C SER A 158 51.75 -0.70 14.89
N GLY A 159 52.36 -0.64 13.71
CA GLY A 159 53.80 -0.71 13.59
C GLY A 159 54.26 -0.56 12.15
N TYR A 160 55.57 -0.70 11.94
CA TYR A 160 56.15 -0.72 10.61
C TYR A 160 55.62 -1.92 9.81
N THR A 161 55.49 -1.73 8.49
CA THR A 161 54.87 -2.73 7.59
C THR A 161 55.49 -4.13 7.78
N ASP A 162 56.81 -4.25 7.76
CA ASP A 162 57.49 -5.55 7.86
C ASP A 162 57.29 -6.22 9.23
N GLU A 163 57.34 -5.43 10.29
CA GLU A 163 57.13 -5.89 11.66
C GLU A 163 55.70 -6.43 11.85
N MET A 164 54.71 -5.68 11.36
CA MET A 164 53.30 -6.05 11.47
C MET A 164 52.94 -7.25 10.59
N LEU A 165 53.52 -7.36 9.39
CA LEU A 165 53.33 -8.54 8.53
C LEU A 165 53.97 -9.80 9.13
N ASN A 166 55.13 -9.67 9.77
CA ASN A 166 55.77 -10.78 10.51
C ASN A 166 54.99 -11.14 11.79
N PHE A 167 54.38 -10.17 12.46
CA PHE A 167 53.47 -10.45 13.58
C PHE A 167 52.23 -11.21 13.09
N LEU A 168 51.60 -10.74 12.00
CA LEU A 168 50.41 -11.34 11.41
C LEU A 168 50.65 -12.79 10.93
N SER A 169 51.83 -13.08 10.36
CA SER A 169 52.17 -14.44 9.91
C SER A 169 52.28 -15.45 11.05
N LYS A 170 52.52 -14.98 12.28
CA LYS A 170 52.61 -15.80 13.50
C LYS A 170 51.33 -15.80 14.34
N ASN A 171 50.38 -14.93 14.03
CA ASN A 171 49.16 -14.72 14.81
C ASN A 171 47.96 -14.61 13.87
N SER A 172 47.45 -15.77 13.44
CA SER A 172 46.34 -15.89 12.47
C SER A 172 45.03 -15.24 12.92
N ASP A 173 44.86 -15.02 14.23
CA ASP A 173 43.65 -14.45 14.82
C ASP A 173 43.56 -12.92 14.68
N PHE A 174 44.59 -12.29 14.09
CA PHE A 174 44.61 -10.87 13.80
C PHE A 174 44.19 -10.59 12.35
N VAL A 175 43.55 -9.44 12.15
CA VAL A 175 43.10 -8.97 10.85
C VAL A 175 43.72 -7.61 10.56
N LYS A 176 44.24 -7.43 9.35
CA LYS A 176 44.74 -6.13 8.88
C LYS A 176 43.58 -5.15 8.71
N MET A 177 43.65 -4.03 9.40
CA MET A 177 42.66 -2.97 9.28
C MET A 177 42.86 -2.22 7.95
N ARG A 178 41.75 -1.94 7.26
CA ARG A 178 41.70 -1.04 6.11
C ARG A 178 41.38 0.37 6.60
N LEU A 179 42.34 1.00 7.27
CA LEU A 179 42.27 2.39 7.71
C LEU A 179 43.21 3.24 6.86
N PRO A 180 42.90 4.53 6.66
CA PRO A 180 43.74 5.42 5.87
C PRO A 180 45.10 5.68 6.54
N HIS A 181 45.16 5.68 7.87
CA HIS A 181 46.35 6.09 8.64
C HIS A 181 46.66 5.14 9.81
N PRO A 182 47.94 4.92 10.15
CA PRO A 182 48.36 4.08 11.27
C PRO A 182 48.31 4.81 12.62
N TRP A 183 47.11 5.06 13.15
CA TRP A 183 46.91 5.82 14.40
C TRP A 183 47.61 5.23 15.63
N HIS A 184 48.03 6.13 16.52
CA HIS A 184 48.76 5.83 17.76
C HIS A 184 50.15 5.18 17.55
N HIS A 185 50.72 5.33 16.35
CA HIS A 185 52.06 4.86 16.03
C HIS A 185 53.16 5.74 16.68
N PRO A 186 54.24 5.17 17.26
CA PRO A 186 55.27 5.96 17.96
C PRO A 186 55.94 7.06 17.13
N ASP A 187 56.05 6.86 15.81
CA ASP A 187 56.65 7.83 14.88
C ASP A 187 55.87 9.13 14.71
N TYR A 188 54.64 9.24 15.21
CA TYR A 188 53.97 10.54 15.27
C TYR A 188 54.78 11.56 16.08
N ARG A 189 55.66 11.11 16.99
CA ARG A 189 56.59 11.98 17.72
C ARG A 189 57.51 12.81 16.83
N LYS A 190 57.73 12.40 15.57
CA LYS A 190 58.56 13.14 14.60
C LYS A 190 57.89 14.40 14.08
N PHE A 191 56.56 14.47 14.15
CA PHE A 191 55.75 15.56 13.61
C PHE A 191 55.13 16.44 14.71
N ILE A 192 55.46 16.18 15.99
CA ILE A 192 54.90 16.91 17.14
C ILE A 192 55.15 18.42 17.03
N ASP A 193 56.37 18.83 16.64
CA ASP A 193 56.73 20.24 16.57
C ASP A 193 56.02 21.01 15.42
N GLU A 194 55.43 20.28 14.46
CA GLU A 194 54.68 20.83 13.33
C GLU A 194 53.20 21.11 13.68
N ILE A 195 52.72 20.58 14.81
CA ILE A 195 51.32 20.70 15.24
C ILE A 195 51.19 21.88 16.21
N LYS A 196 50.41 22.89 15.81
CA LYS A 196 50.21 24.09 16.63
C LYS A 196 49.07 23.86 17.62
N ILE A 197 49.40 23.57 18.88
CA ILE A 197 48.39 23.37 19.92
C ILE A 197 47.86 24.70 20.46
N ILE A 198 46.53 24.79 20.53
CA ILE A 198 45.80 25.89 21.17
C ILE A 198 45.41 25.47 22.58
N LYS A 199 45.42 26.43 23.52
CA LYS A 199 45.03 26.17 24.92
C LYS A 199 43.55 25.87 24.99
N SER A 200 43.20 24.78 25.65
CA SER A 200 41.81 24.45 25.92
C SER A 200 41.21 25.38 26.98
N ASN A 201 39.98 25.82 26.74
CA ASN A 201 39.17 26.60 27.66
C ASN A 201 37.75 26.04 27.62
N LYS A 202 37.23 25.61 28.77
CA LYS A 202 35.90 24.98 28.85
C LYS A 202 34.80 26.03 28.82
N ILE A 203 33.84 25.87 27.90
CA ILE A 203 32.71 26.78 27.68
C ILE A 203 31.35 26.07 27.85
N ASP A 204 31.30 24.74 27.72
CA ASP A 204 30.07 23.93 27.81
C ASP A 204 30.02 23.12 29.14
N ASP A 205 28.83 22.69 29.54
CA ASP A 205 28.60 21.92 30.78
C ASP A 205 28.91 20.42 30.63
N SER A 206 28.94 19.91 29.39
CA SER A 206 29.19 18.49 29.08
C SER A 206 30.53 18.02 29.66
N LYS A 207 30.58 16.80 30.21
CA LYS A 207 31.82 16.23 30.78
C LYS A 207 32.59 15.43 29.74
N PHE A 208 33.88 15.72 29.61
CA PHE A 208 34.77 15.02 28.69
C PHE A 208 35.55 13.93 29.41
N VAL A 209 35.59 12.72 28.84
CA VAL A 209 36.49 11.64 29.28
C VAL A 209 37.53 11.38 28.20
N SER A 210 38.81 11.49 28.55
CA SER A 210 39.88 11.16 27.62
C SER A 210 40.07 9.65 27.52
N GLY A 211 40.21 9.14 26.30
CA GLY A 211 40.61 7.75 26.07
C GLY A 211 42.05 7.46 26.46
N VAL A 212 42.87 8.50 26.65
CA VAL A 212 44.31 8.39 26.96
C VAL A 212 44.59 8.57 28.45
N THR A 213 44.00 9.60 29.09
CA THR A 213 44.16 9.78 30.54
C THR A 213 43.20 8.92 31.34
N THR A 214 42.10 8.47 30.72
CA THR A 214 41.02 7.66 31.31
C THR A 214 40.28 8.35 32.46
N ASN A 215 40.41 9.67 32.57
CA ASN A 215 39.77 10.50 33.60
C ASN A 215 38.80 11.51 32.98
N PHE A 216 37.90 12.03 33.80
CA PHE A 216 37.15 13.24 33.47
C PHE A 216 38.11 14.44 33.46
N GLU A 217 38.19 15.13 32.32
CA GLU A 217 39.01 16.33 32.17
C GLU A 217 38.12 17.56 31.97
N TYR A 218 38.48 18.65 32.65
CA TYR A 218 37.82 19.96 32.51
C TYR A 218 38.71 20.95 31.77
N GLN A 219 39.99 20.61 31.60
CA GLN A 219 40.96 21.34 30.81
C GLN A 219 42.04 20.35 30.35
N LEU A 220 42.41 20.41 29.09
CA LEU A 220 43.51 19.65 28.50
C LEU A 220 44.81 20.42 28.60
N LYS A 221 45.86 19.75 29.02
CA LYS A 221 47.22 20.29 29.07
C LYS A 221 47.73 20.55 27.65
N ASP A 222 48.65 21.51 27.50
CA ASP A 222 49.25 21.89 26.21
C ASP A 222 49.89 20.71 25.46
N GLN A 223 50.29 19.64 26.15
CA GLN A 223 50.88 18.44 25.55
C GLN A 223 49.87 17.32 25.24
N HIS A 224 48.56 17.53 25.47
CA HIS A 224 47.55 16.48 25.37
C HIS A 224 47.55 15.81 24.00
N TRP A 225 47.39 16.58 22.92
CA TRP A 225 47.32 16.05 21.56
C TRP A 225 48.62 15.41 21.08
N HIS A 226 49.76 15.95 21.52
CA HIS A 226 51.06 15.34 21.28
C HIS A 226 51.20 13.97 21.95
N ASN A 227 50.70 13.83 23.19
CA ASN A 227 50.69 12.55 23.89
C ASN A 227 49.68 11.60 23.25
N TRP A 228 48.49 12.09 22.92
CA TRP A 228 47.41 11.31 22.32
C TRP A 228 47.83 10.61 21.03
N LEU A 229 48.62 11.28 20.19
CA LEU A 229 49.15 10.72 18.94
C LEU A 229 50.03 9.47 19.08
N ALA A 230 50.67 9.27 20.23
CA ALA A 230 51.64 8.19 20.44
C ALA A 230 51.40 7.38 21.73
N THR A 231 50.27 7.60 22.38
CA THR A 231 49.87 6.87 23.59
C THR A 231 48.71 5.95 23.25
N PRO A 232 48.70 4.70 23.77
CA PRO A 232 47.57 3.80 23.55
C PRO A 232 46.28 4.38 24.13
N VAL A 233 45.18 4.22 23.38
CA VAL A 233 43.82 4.55 23.88
C VAL A 233 43.32 3.40 24.74
N ASP A 234 43.07 3.63 26.03
CA ASP A 234 42.48 2.65 26.94
C ASP A 234 40.98 2.92 27.11
N PHE A 235 40.23 2.54 26.08
CA PHE A 235 38.79 2.78 26.01
C PHE A 235 38.04 1.95 27.07
N ILE A 236 38.54 0.77 27.41
CA ILE A 236 37.99 -0.07 28.50
C ILE A 236 37.97 0.72 29.80
N ARG A 237 39.11 1.30 30.19
CA ARG A 237 39.21 2.02 31.45
C ARG A 237 38.46 3.35 31.41
N ALA A 238 38.46 4.05 30.28
CA ALA A 238 37.68 5.27 30.11
C ALA A 238 36.17 5.02 30.29
N MET A 239 35.63 3.94 29.71
CA MET A 239 34.23 3.54 29.88
C MET A 239 33.94 3.09 31.33
N GLN A 240 34.88 2.43 32.01
CA GLN A 240 34.79 2.13 33.44
C GLN A 240 34.75 3.38 34.32
N THR A 241 35.46 4.45 33.95
CA THR A 241 35.41 5.74 34.63
C THR A 241 34.01 6.35 34.53
N ILE A 242 33.36 6.28 33.36
CA ILE A 242 31.97 6.69 33.19
C ILE A 242 31.05 5.82 34.06
N LYS A 243 31.24 4.48 34.05
CA LYS A 243 30.42 3.56 34.87
C LYS A 243 30.49 3.95 36.33
N LYS A 244 31.70 4.18 36.86
CA LYS A 244 31.90 4.48 38.27
C LYS A 244 31.11 5.70 38.74
N GLU A 245 31.02 6.74 37.91
CA GLU A 245 30.31 7.97 38.26
C GLU A 245 28.81 7.89 38.00
N TYR A 246 28.39 7.15 36.95
CA TYR A 246 27.01 7.11 36.49
C TYR A 246 26.27 5.79 36.73
N ASN A 247 26.83 4.88 37.54
CA ASN A 247 26.28 3.53 37.78
C ASN A 247 24.82 3.49 38.27
N SER A 248 24.37 4.56 38.94
CA SER A 248 23.01 4.67 39.49
C SER A 248 21.99 5.28 38.51
N TYR A 249 22.44 5.70 37.32
CA TYR A 249 21.60 6.31 36.30
C TYR A 249 21.26 5.29 35.20
N GLN A 250 20.14 5.53 34.52
CA GLN A 250 19.87 4.89 33.25
C GLN A 250 20.58 5.70 32.16
N LEU A 251 21.45 5.06 31.38
CA LEU A 251 22.20 5.74 30.33
C LEU A 251 21.47 5.66 28.99
N GLU A 252 21.47 6.74 28.23
CA GLU A 252 21.11 6.77 26.82
C GLU A 252 22.36 7.08 26.02
N ILE A 253 22.87 6.07 25.35
CA ILE A 253 24.16 6.10 24.66
C ILE A 253 23.90 6.26 23.18
N ILE A 254 24.41 7.35 22.61
CA ILE A 254 24.30 7.65 21.18
C ILE A 254 25.68 7.54 20.57
N GLU A 255 25.89 6.53 19.72
CA GLU A 255 27.10 6.42 18.92
C GLU A 255 27.01 7.36 17.72
N ILE A 256 27.94 8.31 17.68
CA ILE A 256 28.06 9.32 16.65
C ILE A 256 29.12 8.89 15.64
N GLY A 257 28.69 8.52 14.44
CA GLY A 257 29.54 8.13 13.31
C GLY A 257 28.75 7.51 12.16
N PHE A 258 29.46 7.12 11.09
CA PHE A 258 28.87 6.54 9.87
C PHE A 258 28.38 5.09 10.01
N HIS A 259 28.84 4.38 11.02
CA HIS A 259 28.49 2.98 11.28
C HIS A 259 28.76 2.67 12.75
N PRO A 260 27.90 1.90 13.43
CA PRO A 260 28.15 1.48 14.81
C PRO A 260 29.32 0.51 14.87
N VAL A 261 30.33 0.84 15.66
CA VAL A 261 31.52 0.00 15.93
C VAL A 261 31.92 -0.03 17.40
N LEU A 262 31.25 0.76 18.26
CA LEU A 262 31.51 0.84 19.70
C LEU A 262 30.37 0.24 20.55
N ASP A 263 29.39 -0.43 19.94
CA ASP A 263 28.28 -1.09 20.64
C ASP A 263 28.80 -2.00 21.78
N LYS A 264 29.79 -2.85 21.48
CA LYS A 264 30.43 -3.76 22.45
C LYS A 264 31.22 -3.06 23.55
N CYS A 265 31.64 -1.81 23.34
CA CYS A 265 32.28 -1.04 24.40
C CYS A 265 31.30 -0.67 25.52
N CYS A 266 29.98 -0.69 25.23
CA CYS A 266 28.93 -0.35 26.18
C CYS A 266 28.61 -1.48 27.16
N ASP A 267 29.03 -2.72 26.89
CA ASP A 267 28.78 -3.92 27.73
C ASP A 267 29.29 -3.78 29.17
N VAL A 268 30.12 -2.76 29.45
CA VAL A 268 30.54 -2.42 30.81
C VAL A 268 29.38 -1.87 31.66
N PHE A 269 28.36 -1.23 31.06
CA PHE A 269 27.25 -0.62 31.78
C PHE A 269 26.12 -1.62 32.05
N ASP A 270 25.52 -1.53 33.23
CA ASP A 270 24.47 -2.48 33.63
C ASP A 270 23.06 -2.05 33.18
N ASN A 271 22.86 -0.76 32.89
CA ASN A 271 21.55 -0.19 32.54
C ASN A 271 21.68 0.93 31.51
N TYR A 272 21.58 0.59 30.23
CA TYR A 272 21.68 1.55 29.14
C TYR A 272 20.74 1.21 27.97
N THR A 273 20.33 2.25 27.25
CA THR A 273 19.83 2.16 25.88
C THR A 273 20.97 2.58 24.95
N TYR A 274 21.17 1.87 23.85
CA TYR A 274 22.18 2.22 22.85
C TYR A 274 21.52 2.44 21.50
N VAL A 275 21.95 3.50 20.81
CA VAL A 275 21.53 3.85 19.46
C VAL A 275 22.72 4.35 18.65
N SER A 276 22.61 4.36 17.32
CA SER A 276 23.66 4.90 16.44
C SER A 276 23.12 5.91 15.44
N SER A 277 23.94 6.91 15.08
CA SER A 277 23.52 7.95 14.13
C SER A 277 23.29 7.44 12.71
N MET A 278 24.11 6.51 12.23
CA MET A 278 24.04 5.99 10.86
C MET A 278 24.42 4.51 10.82
N PHE A 279 24.01 3.81 9.77
CA PHE A 279 24.44 2.45 9.46
C PHE A 279 24.72 2.29 7.97
N ARG A 280 25.95 1.91 7.62
CA ARG A 280 26.34 1.64 6.23
C ARG A 280 25.40 0.63 5.54
N GLY A 281 24.80 1.06 4.44
CA GLY A 281 23.90 0.25 3.62
C GLY A 281 22.41 0.55 3.86
N GLU A 282 22.08 1.28 4.92
CA GLU A 282 20.73 1.75 5.22
C GLU A 282 20.55 3.21 4.75
N ASP A 283 19.30 3.62 4.53
CA ASP A 283 18.98 5.03 4.30
C ASP A 283 19.29 5.84 5.57
N GLU A 284 20.05 6.92 5.42
CA GLU A 284 20.55 7.69 6.56
C GLU A 284 19.45 8.41 7.34
N ILE A 285 18.38 8.84 6.67
CA ILE A 285 17.25 9.55 7.30
C ILE A 285 16.33 8.55 7.98
N GLU A 286 15.98 7.45 7.30
CA GLU A 286 15.14 6.41 7.91
C GLU A 286 15.82 5.78 9.12
N TRP A 287 17.13 5.49 9.03
CA TRP A 287 17.91 4.90 10.12
C TRP A 287 17.91 5.79 11.35
N ILE A 288 18.30 7.07 11.22
CA ILE A 288 18.42 7.95 12.38
C ILE A 288 17.06 8.21 13.05
N LEU A 289 15.99 8.32 12.26
CA LEU A 289 14.62 8.46 12.78
C LEU A 289 14.17 7.19 13.51
N HIS A 290 14.55 6.00 13.03
CA HIS A 290 14.31 4.74 13.73
C HIS A 290 15.06 4.67 15.06
N GLN A 291 16.35 5.00 15.04
CA GLN A 291 17.21 4.99 16.23
C GLN A 291 16.72 5.96 17.30
N ARG A 292 16.23 7.13 16.90
CA ARG A 292 15.65 8.12 17.83
C ARG A 292 14.54 7.52 18.68
N LYS A 293 13.72 6.61 18.14
CA LYS A 293 12.56 6.00 18.83
C LYS A 293 12.95 5.23 20.09
N MET A 294 14.17 4.71 20.16
CA MET A 294 14.64 3.93 21.30
C MET A 294 14.98 4.82 22.52
N LEU A 295 15.17 6.12 22.29
CA LEU A 295 15.51 7.10 23.32
C LEU A 295 14.26 7.70 24.00
N ASP A 296 14.46 8.50 25.04
CA ASP A 296 13.40 9.23 25.73
C ASP A 296 12.72 10.26 24.82
N GLN A 297 11.56 9.88 24.29
CA GLN A 297 10.78 10.72 23.39
C GLN A 297 10.30 12.02 24.04
N LYS A 298 10.29 12.12 25.38
CA LYS A 298 9.87 13.35 26.04
C LYS A 298 10.74 14.54 25.65
N LEU A 299 12.06 14.35 25.53
CA LEU A 299 12.99 15.42 25.16
C LEU A 299 12.70 15.95 23.76
N PHE A 300 12.46 15.03 22.82
CA PHE A 300 12.09 15.35 21.44
C PHE A 300 10.73 16.05 21.36
N LEU A 301 9.70 15.49 22.01
CA LEU A 301 8.36 16.06 21.98
C LEU A 301 8.31 17.44 22.63
N ASP A 302 9.02 17.66 23.74
CA ASP A 302 9.13 18.97 24.39
C ASP A 302 9.80 20.01 23.47
N LYS A 303 10.81 19.60 22.69
CA LYS A 303 11.50 20.45 21.72
C LYS A 303 10.63 20.77 20.51
N LEU A 304 10.03 19.75 19.90
CA LEU A 304 9.10 19.88 18.79
C LEU A 304 7.93 20.78 19.18
N ALA A 305 7.33 20.56 20.35
CA ALA A 305 6.18 21.33 20.81
C ALA A 305 6.52 22.81 20.99
N ARG A 306 7.69 23.14 21.56
CA ARG A 306 8.14 24.54 21.65
C ARG A 306 8.33 25.18 20.28
N SER A 307 8.93 24.47 19.33
CA SER A 307 9.14 24.98 17.98
C SER A 307 7.82 25.22 17.24
N ILE A 308 6.84 24.34 17.44
CA ILE A 308 5.49 24.50 16.90
C ILE A 308 4.78 25.67 17.58
N GLU A 309 4.88 25.80 18.89
CA GLU A 309 4.28 26.91 19.65
C GLU A 309 4.87 28.26 19.25
N GLU A 310 6.19 28.34 19.00
CA GLU A 310 6.86 29.54 18.50
C GLU A 310 6.40 29.92 17.08
N PHE A 311 6.13 28.94 16.22
CA PHE A 311 5.59 29.17 14.88
C PHE A 311 4.11 29.56 14.92
N ARG A 312 3.30 28.82 15.69
CA ARG A 312 1.85 28.97 15.77
C ARG A 312 1.34 28.63 17.17
N PRO A 313 1.14 29.65 18.03
CA PRO A 313 0.66 29.45 19.39
C PRO A 313 -0.71 28.78 19.45
N GLY A 314 -0.88 27.83 20.37
CA GLY A 314 -2.17 27.17 20.62
C GLY A 314 -2.61 26.19 19.54
N LEU A 315 -1.70 25.70 18.69
CA LEU A 315 -2.00 24.68 17.69
C LEU A 315 -2.43 23.36 18.36
N ASP A 316 -3.59 22.83 17.98
CA ASP A 316 -4.06 21.50 18.40
C ASP A 316 -3.41 20.40 17.53
N PHE A 317 -2.62 19.55 18.18
CA PHE A 317 -1.88 18.49 17.51
C PHE A 317 -2.78 17.35 17.01
N LYS A 318 -4.04 17.28 17.47
CA LYS A 318 -5.03 16.27 17.08
C LYS A 318 -6.00 16.77 16.01
N ALA A 319 -6.22 18.08 15.91
CA ALA A 319 -7.08 18.64 14.88
C ALA A 319 -6.36 18.72 13.52
N SER A 320 -7.14 18.70 12.44
CA SER A 320 -6.59 18.87 11.09
C SER A 320 -5.89 20.23 10.99
N LEU A 321 -4.72 20.28 10.39
CA LEU A 321 -4.02 21.53 10.09
C LEU A 321 -4.87 22.41 9.16
N ALA A 322 -5.63 21.81 8.25
CA ALA A 322 -6.57 22.53 7.37
C ALA A 322 -7.66 23.27 8.18
N TYR A 323 -8.18 22.68 9.26
CA TYR A 323 -9.16 23.31 10.15
C TYR A 323 -8.53 24.29 11.15
N GLN A 324 -7.24 24.55 11.02
CA GLN A 324 -6.47 25.45 11.89
C GLN A 324 -5.80 26.54 11.07
N ASN A 325 -6.47 27.00 9.99
CA ASN A 325 -6.05 28.01 9.02
C ASN A 325 -4.63 27.80 8.45
N PHE A 326 -4.30 26.55 8.07
CA PHE A 326 -3.15 26.31 7.21
C PHE A 326 -3.55 26.37 5.74
N THR A 327 -2.86 27.22 4.98
CA THR A 327 -2.88 27.31 3.52
C THR A 327 -1.63 26.67 2.91
N SER A 328 -1.58 26.56 1.59
CA SER A 328 -0.40 26.09 0.85
C SER A 328 0.88 26.87 1.17
N LEU A 329 0.79 28.19 1.42
CA LEU A 329 1.92 29.02 1.82
C LEU A 329 2.39 28.68 3.24
N THR A 330 1.47 28.59 4.19
CA THR A 330 1.82 28.24 5.58
C THR A 330 2.34 26.80 5.70
N PHE A 331 1.93 25.88 4.82
CA PHE A 331 2.51 24.53 4.76
C PHE A 331 3.97 24.54 4.32
N ALA A 332 4.37 25.44 3.42
CA ALA A 332 5.76 25.58 3.01
C ALA A 332 6.63 26.05 4.19
N GLU A 333 6.23 27.13 4.85
CA GLU A 333 6.92 27.69 6.02
C GLU A 333 6.96 26.70 7.19
N PHE A 334 5.86 25.99 7.44
CA PHE A 334 5.80 24.97 8.48
C PHE A 334 6.68 23.77 8.16
N SER A 335 6.77 23.37 6.88
CA SER A 335 7.70 22.32 6.44
C SER A 335 9.14 22.71 6.73
N GLU A 336 9.55 23.95 6.45
CA GLU A 336 10.92 24.43 6.67
C GLU A 336 11.33 24.34 8.14
N ILE A 337 10.44 24.77 9.05
CA ILE A 337 10.71 24.71 10.50
C ILE A 337 10.72 23.26 11.00
N LEU A 338 9.85 22.41 10.46
CA LEU A 338 9.71 21.02 10.88
C LEU A 338 10.73 20.06 10.26
N GLN A 339 11.41 20.45 9.18
CA GLN A 339 12.45 19.64 8.53
C GLN A 339 13.61 19.30 9.47
N ILE A 340 13.91 20.17 10.44
CA ILE A 340 14.89 19.87 11.50
C ILE A 340 14.48 18.61 12.28
N TYR A 341 13.19 18.46 12.59
CA TYR A 341 12.64 17.33 13.38
C TYR A 341 12.29 16.11 12.52
N PHE A 342 12.00 16.35 11.25
CA PHE A 342 11.58 15.36 10.27
C PHE A 342 12.33 15.60 8.95
N PRO A 343 13.59 15.11 8.84
CA PRO A 343 14.34 15.24 7.60
C PRO A 343 13.56 14.60 6.45
N SER A 344 13.60 15.22 5.25
CA SER A 344 12.75 14.92 4.09
C SER A 344 11.27 15.32 4.15
N LEU A 345 10.80 15.95 5.23
CA LEU A 345 9.45 16.50 5.26
C LEU A 345 9.28 17.59 4.20
N ALA A 346 8.32 17.41 3.29
CA ALA A 346 8.02 18.36 2.24
C ALA A 346 6.61 18.95 2.38
N PRO A 347 6.33 20.14 1.81
CA PRO A 347 5.04 20.81 1.98
C PRO A 347 3.84 19.96 1.54
N GLN A 348 4.00 19.13 0.51
CA GLN A 348 2.95 18.22 0.03
C GLN A 348 2.59 17.11 1.03
N ASP A 349 3.44 16.81 2.01
CA ASP A 349 3.17 15.75 2.98
C ASP A 349 2.10 16.18 4.00
N PHE A 350 1.84 17.47 4.18
CA PHE A 350 0.75 17.94 5.04
C PHE A 350 -0.65 17.67 4.47
N TYR A 351 -0.77 17.38 3.17
CA TYR A 351 -2.01 16.86 2.57
C TYR A 351 -2.23 15.37 2.89
N ARG A 352 -1.16 14.65 3.24
CA ARG A 352 -1.18 13.24 3.64
C ARG A 352 -1.30 13.08 5.15
N TYR A 353 -0.56 13.88 5.91
CA TYR A 353 -0.54 13.91 7.38
C TYR A 353 -1.27 15.16 7.85
N LYS A 354 -2.58 15.01 7.99
CA LYS A 354 -3.51 16.10 8.30
C LYS A 354 -3.30 16.67 9.70
N THR A 355 -2.58 16.01 10.61
CA THR A 355 -2.39 16.47 12.01
C THR A 355 -0.93 16.35 12.41
N VAL A 356 -0.48 17.18 13.37
CA VAL A 356 0.88 17.06 13.94
C VAL A 356 1.10 15.67 14.56
N ASN A 357 0.07 15.08 15.19
CA ASN A 357 0.18 13.72 15.73
C ASN A 357 0.33 12.65 14.64
N GLN A 358 -0.27 12.83 13.46
CA GLN A 358 -0.06 11.93 12.33
C GLN A 358 1.36 12.05 11.77
N LEU A 359 1.90 13.28 11.71
CA LEU A 359 3.29 13.55 11.35
C LEU A 359 4.26 12.87 12.34
N ILE A 360 4.05 13.09 13.65
CA ILE A 360 4.81 12.45 14.72
C ILE A 360 4.65 10.93 14.63
N LYS A 361 3.47 10.39 14.36
CA LYS A 361 3.25 8.94 14.23
C LYS A 361 4.03 8.38 13.04
N HIS A 362 3.95 9.03 11.88
CA HIS A 362 4.56 8.56 10.65
C HIS A 362 6.09 8.69 10.68
N PHE A 363 6.61 9.89 10.97
CA PHE A 363 8.04 10.15 11.03
C PHE A 363 8.66 9.83 12.41
N GLY A 364 7.88 9.35 13.39
CA GLY A 364 8.36 9.27 14.78
C GLY A 364 7.74 8.25 15.73
N LEU A 365 6.53 7.70 15.55
CA LEU A 365 5.88 6.89 16.60
C LEU A 365 4.83 5.90 16.06
N ASN A 366 5.24 4.96 15.19
CA ASN A 366 4.83 3.54 15.20
C ASN A 366 5.24 2.87 13.88
N LYS A 367 6.16 1.91 13.99
CA LYS A 367 6.03 0.65 13.26
C LYS A 367 6.09 -0.44 14.32
N SER A 368 5.00 -1.17 14.43
CA SER A 368 4.97 -2.49 15.05
C SER A 368 6.09 -3.35 14.48
N ASP A 369 6.77 -4.09 15.35
CA ASP A 369 7.62 -5.25 15.08
C ASP A 369 7.93 -5.54 13.60
N GLU A 370 8.97 -4.90 13.05
CA GLU A 370 9.59 -5.40 11.82
C GLU A 370 11.11 -5.39 11.96
N GLN A 371 11.64 -6.60 12.09
CA GLN A 371 13.05 -6.95 12.01
C GLN A 371 13.58 -6.66 10.59
N HIS A 372 14.73 -5.98 10.48
CA HIS A 372 15.48 -5.92 9.22
C HIS A 372 16.52 -7.06 9.18
N VAL A 373 16.33 -8.03 8.27
CA VAL A 373 17.15 -8.30 7.05
C VAL A 373 16.66 -9.59 6.36
N HIS A 374 16.38 -9.43 5.06
CA HIS A 374 16.08 -10.35 3.94
C HIS A 374 16.07 -11.88 4.11
N ILE A 375 14.88 -12.46 3.88
CA ILE A 375 14.61 -13.66 3.06
C ILE A 375 13.31 -13.34 2.30
N LYS A 376 13.15 -13.75 1.03
CA LYS A 376 11.83 -13.71 0.35
C LYS A 376 10.83 -14.39 1.29
N PRO A 377 9.83 -13.69 1.88
CA PRO A 377 8.96 -14.32 2.85
C PRO A 377 8.29 -15.52 2.15
N PRO A 378 8.04 -16.63 2.87
CA PRO A 378 7.22 -17.69 2.32
C PRO A 378 5.91 -17.07 1.82
N LYS A 379 5.56 -17.39 0.57
CA LYS A 379 4.32 -16.99 -0.10
C LYS A 379 3.16 -17.24 0.87
N ASN A 380 2.38 -16.22 1.24
CA ASN A 380 1.20 -16.44 2.09
C ASN A 380 0.27 -17.43 1.38
N GLU A 381 -0.23 -18.42 2.12
CA GLU A 381 -1.24 -19.34 1.60
C GLU A 381 -2.60 -18.62 1.49
N VAL A 382 -3.31 -18.88 0.39
CA VAL A 382 -4.59 -18.21 0.09
C VAL A 382 -5.74 -19.16 0.36
N ALA A 383 -6.68 -18.71 1.20
CA ALA A 383 -7.91 -19.43 1.51
C ALA A 383 -9.12 -18.73 0.90
N ILE A 384 -10.10 -19.50 0.42
CA ILE A 384 -11.44 -19.00 0.07
C ILE A 384 -12.28 -19.00 1.35
N ALA A 385 -12.36 -17.85 2.01
CA ALA A 385 -12.96 -17.68 3.33
C ALA A 385 -14.48 -17.44 3.29
N GLY A 386 -14.98 -16.86 2.18
CA GLY A 386 -16.41 -16.64 1.96
C GLY A 386 -16.77 -16.69 0.48
N MET A 387 -18.04 -16.95 0.17
CA MET A 387 -18.60 -16.95 -1.18
C MET A 387 -20.02 -16.37 -1.19
N SER A 388 -20.38 -15.66 -2.25
CA SER A 388 -21.75 -15.23 -2.51
C SER A 388 -22.08 -15.37 -4.00
N CYS A 389 -23.35 -15.63 -4.32
CA CYS A 389 -23.80 -15.70 -5.70
C CYS A 389 -25.26 -15.30 -5.85
N LYS A 390 -25.58 -14.71 -7.00
CA LYS A 390 -26.94 -14.60 -7.54
C LYS A 390 -26.89 -15.02 -8.99
N PHE A 391 -27.66 -16.03 -9.35
CA PHE A 391 -27.66 -16.67 -10.67
C PHE A 391 -29.10 -16.73 -11.21
N PRO A 392 -29.29 -17.11 -12.49
CA PRO A 392 -30.59 -17.04 -13.14
C PRO A 392 -31.76 -17.70 -12.41
N SER A 393 -32.97 -17.28 -12.79
CA SER A 393 -34.25 -17.55 -12.14
C SER A 393 -34.31 -16.98 -10.72
N SER A 394 -34.00 -17.76 -9.71
CA SER A 394 -34.28 -17.42 -8.30
C SER A 394 -33.18 -17.90 -7.36
N ILE A 395 -31.96 -18.04 -7.90
CA ILE A 395 -30.80 -18.49 -7.12
C ILE A 395 -30.18 -17.25 -6.49
N GLU A 396 -30.33 -17.11 -5.18
CA GLU A 396 -29.81 -15.98 -4.40
C GLU A 396 -28.73 -16.37 -3.39
N ASN A 397 -28.45 -17.67 -3.25
CA ASN A 397 -27.46 -18.19 -2.31
C ASN A 397 -26.86 -19.54 -2.73
N LEU A 398 -25.84 -19.98 -1.99
CA LEU A 398 -25.07 -21.20 -2.27
C LEU A 398 -25.92 -22.49 -2.17
N PRO A 399 -26.78 -22.68 -1.14
CA PRO A 399 -27.65 -23.86 -1.07
C PRO A 399 -28.58 -24.01 -2.27
N GLN A 400 -29.25 -22.95 -2.70
CA GLN A 400 -30.14 -22.96 -3.87
C GLN A 400 -29.37 -23.29 -5.15
N PHE A 401 -28.16 -22.72 -5.31
CA PHE A 401 -27.32 -23.02 -6.46
C PHE A 401 -26.94 -24.50 -6.49
N TRP A 402 -26.57 -25.07 -5.34
CA TRP A 402 -26.21 -26.47 -5.24
C TRP A 402 -27.39 -27.42 -5.53
N GLU A 403 -28.57 -27.13 -4.98
CA GLU A 403 -29.78 -27.91 -5.21
C GLU A 403 -30.16 -27.93 -6.70
N MET A 404 -30.05 -26.78 -7.36
CA MET A 404 -30.30 -26.64 -8.80
C MET A 404 -29.36 -27.52 -9.64
N LEU A 405 -28.06 -27.52 -9.32
CA LEU A 405 -27.05 -28.32 -10.03
C LEU A 405 -27.34 -29.83 -9.91
N LEU A 406 -27.73 -30.31 -8.72
CA LEU A 406 -28.06 -31.73 -8.51
C LEU A 406 -29.38 -32.12 -9.17
N SER A 407 -30.37 -31.24 -9.16
CA SER A 407 -31.70 -31.47 -9.74
C SER A 407 -31.71 -31.46 -11.27
N ARG A 408 -30.56 -31.21 -11.91
CA ARG A 408 -30.37 -31.17 -13.37
C ARG A 408 -31.23 -30.12 -14.05
N GLU A 409 -31.45 -29.00 -13.36
CA GLU A 409 -32.28 -27.93 -13.90
C GLU A 409 -31.52 -27.12 -14.96
N ASP A 410 -32.27 -26.74 -15.99
CA ASP A 410 -31.87 -25.86 -17.07
C ASP A 410 -32.56 -24.51 -16.84
N GLN A 411 -31.77 -23.47 -16.56
CA GLN A 411 -32.26 -22.15 -16.20
C GLN A 411 -32.45 -21.23 -17.40
N ILE A 412 -32.33 -21.74 -18.63
CA ILE A 412 -32.55 -20.95 -19.83
C ILE A 412 -34.04 -20.85 -20.11
N LYS A 413 -34.58 -19.64 -20.03
CA LYS A 413 -36.00 -19.34 -20.18
C LYS A 413 -36.21 -18.09 -21.03
N ALA A 414 -37.35 -18.01 -21.70
CA ALA A 414 -37.77 -16.79 -22.38
C ALA A 414 -38.31 -15.78 -21.36
N ASP A 415 -37.99 -14.50 -21.57
CA ASP A 415 -38.52 -13.39 -20.78
C ASP A 415 -39.42 -12.51 -21.66
N ALA A 416 -40.64 -12.23 -21.18
CA ALA A 416 -41.63 -11.48 -21.94
C ALA A 416 -41.33 -9.98 -22.02
N ASP A 417 -40.73 -9.42 -20.98
CA ASP A 417 -40.43 -8.00 -20.87
C ASP A 417 -39.12 -7.65 -21.60
N ARG A 418 -38.33 -8.66 -21.97
CA ARG A 418 -37.04 -8.50 -22.69
C ARG A 418 -37.06 -9.01 -24.13
N GLY A 419 -38.20 -8.89 -24.82
CA GLY A 419 -38.29 -9.20 -26.25
C GLY A 419 -38.39 -10.69 -26.60
N HIS A 420 -38.78 -11.55 -25.65
CA HIS A 420 -39.09 -12.97 -25.84
C HIS A 420 -37.94 -13.86 -26.37
N PHE A 421 -36.67 -13.48 -26.20
CA PHE A 421 -35.55 -14.39 -26.45
C PHE A 421 -35.20 -15.20 -25.20
N GLU A 422 -34.57 -16.37 -25.39
CA GLU A 422 -34.16 -17.23 -24.27
C GLU A 422 -32.75 -16.91 -23.81
N ALA A 423 -32.60 -16.71 -22.50
CA ALA A 423 -31.32 -16.58 -21.82
C ALA A 423 -31.45 -17.07 -20.38
N GLY A 424 -30.33 -17.12 -19.65
CA GLY A 424 -30.38 -17.23 -18.19
C GLY A 424 -30.64 -15.85 -17.59
N PHE A 425 -31.90 -15.47 -17.40
CA PHE A 425 -32.23 -14.19 -16.77
C PHE A 425 -32.35 -14.30 -15.26
N MET A 426 -31.94 -13.27 -14.53
CA MET A 426 -32.32 -13.14 -13.11
C MET A 426 -33.76 -12.64 -13.01
N ASN A 427 -34.47 -13.00 -11.93
CA ASN A 427 -35.82 -12.47 -11.69
C ASN A 427 -35.79 -10.94 -11.47
N ASP A 428 -36.70 -10.23 -12.15
CA ASP A 428 -36.87 -8.78 -12.10
C ASP A 428 -37.22 -8.23 -10.71
N GLU A 429 -37.73 -9.06 -9.79
CA GLU A 429 -37.90 -8.66 -8.39
C GLU A 429 -36.57 -8.54 -7.64
N ILE A 430 -35.57 -9.34 -8.01
CA ILE A 430 -34.25 -9.43 -7.36
C ILE A 430 -33.36 -8.26 -7.78
N THR A 431 -33.68 -7.61 -8.90
CA THR A 431 -32.91 -6.51 -9.49
C THR A 431 -33.37 -5.14 -9.01
N ARG A 432 -34.44 -5.06 -8.20
CA ARG A 432 -34.88 -3.81 -7.53
C ARG A 432 -33.95 -3.46 -6.38
N PHE A 433 -33.54 -2.21 -6.24
CA PHE A 433 -32.48 -1.84 -5.29
C PHE A 433 -33.01 -1.24 -3.97
N ASP A 434 -32.60 -1.76 -2.81
CA ASP A 434 -32.82 -1.08 -1.53
C ASP A 434 -31.76 0.00 -1.30
N HIS A 435 -31.85 1.08 -2.07
CA HIS A 435 -30.85 2.15 -2.06
C HIS A 435 -30.65 2.79 -0.67
N LYS A 436 -31.71 2.81 0.17
CA LYS A 436 -31.62 3.31 1.55
C LYS A 436 -30.78 2.41 2.45
N TYR A 437 -30.80 1.08 2.25
CA TYR A 437 -29.90 0.18 2.98
C TYR A 437 -28.43 0.56 2.76
N PHE A 438 -28.09 0.96 1.54
CA PHE A 438 -26.73 1.33 1.15
C PHE A 438 -26.40 2.82 1.33
N ASN A 439 -27.30 3.61 1.93
CA ASN A 439 -27.18 5.07 2.07
C ASN A 439 -26.93 5.79 0.72
N ILE A 440 -27.67 5.38 -0.32
CA ILE A 440 -27.62 5.99 -1.66
C ILE A 440 -28.94 6.75 -1.89
N SER A 441 -28.87 7.96 -2.45
CA SER A 441 -30.07 8.76 -2.75
C SER A 441 -30.92 8.11 -3.85
N GLU A 442 -32.22 8.36 -3.87
CA GLU A 442 -33.09 7.82 -4.93
C GLU A 442 -32.68 8.35 -6.32
N ALA A 443 -32.28 9.63 -6.39
CA ALA A 443 -31.82 10.27 -7.62
C ALA A 443 -30.55 9.61 -8.17
N GLU A 444 -29.58 9.26 -7.31
CA GLU A 444 -28.40 8.52 -7.73
C GLU A 444 -28.78 7.08 -8.14
N ALA A 445 -29.55 6.37 -7.32
CA ALA A 445 -29.94 4.98 -7.53
C ALA A 445 -30.63 4.73 -8.87
N ARG A 446 -31.50 5.65 -9.31
CA ARG A 446 -32.18 5.58 -10.62
C ARG A 446 -31.21 5.59 -11.80
N THR A 447 -30.02 6.14 -11.61
CA THR A 447 -28.99 6.24 -12.66
C THR A 447 -27.91 5.17 -12.56
N MET A 448 -27.95 4.29 -11.56
CA MET A 448 -26.93 3.26 -11.37
C MET A 448 -27.12 2.07 -12.32
N ASP A 449 -26.02 1.61 -12.92
CA ASP A 449 -25.95 0.35 -13.64
C ASP A 449 -26.35 -0.79 -12.69
N PRO A 450 -27.31 -1.67 -13.07
CA PRO A 450 -27.66 -2.86 -12.30
C PRO A 450 -26.48 -3.76 -11.92
N GLN A 451 -25.38 -3.74 -12.67
CA GLN A 451 -24.14 -4.42 -12.32
C GLN A 451 -23.50 -3.86 -11.02
N GLN A 452 -23.59 -2.54 -10.77
CA GLN A 452 -23.13 -1.93 -9.52
C GLN A 452 -23.98 -2.37 -8.33
N ILE A 453 -25.30 -2.41 -8.52
CA ILE A 453 -26.28 -2.86 -7.51
C ILE A 453 -25.99 -4.31 -7.14
N LEU A 454 -25.88 -5.18 -8.14
CA LEU A 454 -25.61 -6.60 -7.93
C LEU A 454 -24.29 -6.82 -7.17
N ALA A 455 -23.23 -6.06 -7.50
CA ALA A 455 -21.95 -6.17 -6.83
C ALA A 455 -22.01 -5.74 -5.34
N LEU A 456 -22.79 -4.70 -5.01
CA LEU A 456 -23.01 -4.27 -3.62
C LEU A 456 -23.76 -5.34 -2.81
N GLU A 457 -24.86 -5.87 -3.33
CA GLU A 457 -25.64 -6.91 -2.65
C GLU A 457 -24.86 -8.20 -2.47
N LEU A 458 -24.11 -8.62 -3.49
CA LEU A 458 -23.21 -9.77 -3.38
C LEU A 458 -22.13 -9.53 -2.32
N THR A 459 -21.65 -8.30 -2.17
CA THR A 459 -20.64 -8.00 -1.15
C THR A 459 -21.23 -8.10 0.25
N GLU A 460 -22.47 -7.65 0.45
CA GLU A 460 -23.15 -7.79 1.74
C GLU A 460 -23.35 -9.28 2.09
N LEU A 461 -23.86 -10.09 1.16
CA LEU A 461 -23.96 -11.54 1.33
C LEU A 461 -22.60 -12.18 1.61
N LEU A 462 -21.54 -11.69 0.97
CA LEU A 462 -20.19 -12.21 1.12
C LEU A 462 -19.63 -11.97 2.52
N TRP A 463 -19.87 -10.79 3.11
CA TRP A 463 -19.44 -10.49 4.47
C TRP A 463 -20.17 -11.35 5.49
N GLN A 464 -21.49 -11.54 5.31
CA GLN A 464 -22.27 -12.43 6.15
C GLN A 464 -21.78 -13.87 6.04
N ASP A 465 -21.53 -14.35 4.81
CA ASP A 465 -21.01 -15.69 4.60
C ASP A 465 -19.64 -15.86 5.22
N ALA A 466 -18.70 -14.95 4.99
CA ALA A 466 -17.37 -15.01 5.60
C ALA A 466 -17.43 -15.08 7.14
N GLY A 467 -18.42 -14.45 7.76
CA GLY A 467 -18.56 -14.37 9.22
C GLY A 467 -17.43 -13.57 9.87
N ILE A 468 -16.93 -12.57 9.14
CA ILE A 468 -15.81 -11.72 9.54
C ILE A 468 -16.34 -10.34 9.90
N ASP A 469 -16.05 -9.89 11.12
CA ASP A 469 -16.39 -8.55 11.55
C ASP A 469 -15.46 -7.54 10.86
N LEU A 470 -16.01 -6.85 9.88
CA LEU A 470 -15.32 -5.87 9.07
C LEU A 470 -14.87 -4.65 9.90
N ALA A 471 -15.45 -4.39 11.09
CA ALA A 471 -15.08 -3.26 11.94
C ALA A 471 -13.71 -3.46 12.64
N VAL A 472 -13.28 -4.71 12.83
CA VAL A 472 -12.00 -5.02 13.50
C VAL A 472 -10.83 -5.21 12.55
N LEU A 473 -11.07 -5.16 11.24
CA LEU A 473 -10.03 -5.34 10.22
C LEU A 473 -9.32 -4.02 9.88
N ASP A 474 -8.03 -4.12 9.51
CA ASP A 474 -7.33 -3.00 8.88
C ASP A 474 -7.83 -2.81 7.45
N LYS A 475 -8.63 -1.76 7.25
CA LYS A 475 -9.24 -1.39 5.96
C LYS A 475 -8.23 -1.15 4.84
N LYS A 476 -6.98 -0.79 5.16
CA LYS A 476 -5.90 -0.60 4.17
C LYS A 476 -5.41 -1.92 3.57
N ARG A 477 -5.77 -3.03 4.22
CA ARG A 477 -5.33 -4.39 3.88
C ARG A 477 -6.45 -5.20 3.23
N ILE A 478 -7.49 -4.54 2.71
CA ILE A 478 -8.62 -5.17 2.03
C ILE A 478 -8.71 -4.62 0.61
N GLY A 479 -8.52 -5.48 -0.39
CA GLY A 479 -8.65 -5.11 -1.81
C GLY A 479 -9.98 -5.56 -2.44
N VAL A 480 -10.33 -4.94 -3.57
CA VAL A 480 -11.56 -5.18 -4.35
C VAL A 480 -11.22 -5.34 -5.83
N TYR A 481 -11.57 -6.49 -6.40
CA TYR A 481 -11.18 -6.92 -7.75
C TYR A 481 -12.41 -7.47 -8.47
N ILE A 482 -13.03 -6.67 -9.36
CA ILE A 482 -14.30 -7.06 -9.98
C ILE A 482 -14.16 -7.21 -11.49
N GLY A 483 -14.55 -8.37 -12.01
CA GLY A 483 -14.63 -8.65 -13.43
C GLY A 483 -15.94 -8.15 -14.03
N VAL A 484 -15.84 -7.32 -15.07
CA VAL A 484 -16.96 -6.71 -15.79
C VAL A 484 -16.61 -6.66 -17.27
N TRP A 485 -17.58 -6.81 -18.17
CA TRP A 485 -17.32 -6.72 -19.60
C TRP A 485 -18.33 -5.86 -20.35
N ASN A 486 -19.61 -6.24 -20.33
CA ASN A 486 -20.61 -5.56 -21.13
C ASN A 486 -21.02 -4.21 -20.50
N GLN A 487 -21.40 -3.27 -21.35
CA GLN A 487 -21.86 -1.92 -20.98
C GLN A 487 -23.16 -1.64 -21.75
N GLU A 488 -24.17 -2.47 -21.51
CA GLU A 488 -25.48 -2.34 -22.16
C GLU A 488 -26.32 -1.22 -21.54
N TYR A 489 -26.07 -0.90 -20.26
CA TYR A 489 -26.78 0.16 -19.58
C TYR A 489 -26.35 1.54 -20.11
N ARG A 490 -27.30 2.29 -20.68
CA ARG A 490 -27.01 3.60 -21.26
C ARG A 490 -27.19 4.77 -20.30
N GLY A 491 -27.86 4.59 -19.16
CA GLY A 491 -28.14 5.62 -18.15
C GLY A 491 -28.95 6.84 -18.64
N ASP A 492 -29.29 7.71 -17.70
CA ASP A 492 -29.84 9.04 -17.98
C ASP A 492 -28.70 10.05 -18.14
N ARG A 493 -28.45 10.51 -19.38
CA ARG A 493 -27.33 11.40 -19.71
C ARG A 493 -27.48 12.82 -19.18
N GLU A 494 -28.69 13.23 -18.83
CA GLU A 494 -28.96 14.58 -18.30
C GLU A 494 -28.77 14.64 -16.78
N SER A 495 -28.66 13.48 -16.10
CA SER A 495 -28.41 13.42 -14.67
C SER A 495 -26.95 13.72 -14.32
N VAL A 496 -26.74 14.52 -13.27
CA VAL A 496 -25.42 14.77 -12.67
C VAL A 496 -24.73 13.50 -12.19
N TYR A 497 -25.50 12.45 -11.87
CA TYR A 497 -24.98 11.15 -11.43
C TYR A 497 -24.58 10.24 -12.59
N PHE A 498 -24.83 10.62 -13.85
CA PHE A 498 -24.52 9.81 -15.02
C PHE A 498 -23.09 9.23 -15.04
N PRO A 499 -22.01 10.03 -14.77
CA PRO A 499 -20.64 9.51 -14.84
C PRO A 499 -20.36 8.44 -13.78
N ILE A 500 -20.96 8.56 -12.59
CA ILE A 500 -20.77 7.60 -11.50
C ILE A 500 -21.76 6.43 -11.57
N GLY A 501 -22.91 6.62 -12.19
CA GLY A 501 -23.95 5.61 -12.37
C GLY A 501 -23.62 4.61 -13.48
N THR A 502 -22.88 5.00 -14.52
CA THR A 502 -22.67 4.16 -15.71
C THR A 502 -21.24 3.64 -15.92
N ASN A 503 -20.23 4.29 -15.32
CA ASN A 503 -18.84 3.92 -15.58
C ASN A 503 -18.46 2.60 -14.88
N PRO A 504 -17.92 1.59 -15.61
CA PRO A 504 -17.58 0.29 -15.01
C PRO A 504 -16.57 0.36 -13.86
N SER A 505 -15.65 1.32 -13.87
CA SER A 505 -14.65 1.48 -12.79
C SER A 505 -15.29 1.78 -11.43
N ILE A 506 -16.53 2.27 -11.44
CA ILE A 506 -17.29 2.57 -10.23
C ILE A 506 -17.79 1.29 -9.55
N ILE A 507 -17.93 0.16 -10.26
CA ILE A 507 -18.39 -1.10 -9.64
C ILE A 507 -17.50 -1.51 -8.46
N ALA A 508 -16.17 -1.56 -8.67
CA ALA A 508 -15.24 -1.85 -7.59
C ALA A 508 -15.10 -0.66 -6.61
N SER A 509 -15.05 0.57 -7.15
CA SER A 509 -14.83 1.77 -6.33
C SER A 509 -15.99 2.05 -5.37
N ARG A 510 -17.22 1.72 -5.75
CA ARG A 510 -18.43 1.90 -4.94
C ARG A 510 -18.46 0.93 -3.76
N ILE A 511 -18.01 -0.32 -3.95
CA ILE A 511 -17.77 -1.26 -2.84
C ILE A 511 -16.74 -0.66 -1.88
N SER A 512 -15.60 -0.22 -2.40
CA SER A 512 -14.54 0.37 -1.57
C SER A 512 -15.01 1.62 -0.81
N TYR A 513 -15.76 2.49 -1.48
CA TYR A 513 -16.34 3.69 -0.89
C TYR A 513 -17.34 3.34 0.23
N HIS A 514 -18.30 2.45 -0.05
CA HIS A 514 -19.36 2.10 0.89
C HIS A 514 -18.80 1.46 2.19
N TYR A 515 -17.77 0.62 2.09
CA TYR A 515 -17.20 -0.09 3.24
C TYR A 515 -15.92 0.54 3.83
N ASP A 516 -15.53 1.74 3.35
CA ASP A 516 -14.30 2.46 3.69
C ASP A 516 -13.01 1.63 3.49
N LEU A 517 -12.97 0.84 2.42
CA LEU A 517 -11.82 0.01 2.06
C LEU A 517 -10.76 0.85 1.34
N ARG A 518 -9.50 0.64 1.71
CA ARG A 518 -8.36 1.45 1.22
C ARG A 518 -7.25 0.63 0.57
N GLY A 519 -7.46 -0.67 0.34
CA GLY A 519 -6.57 -1.49 -0.48
C GLY A 519 -6.79 -1.25 -1.98
N PRO A 520 -6.12 -2.03 -2.85
CA PRO A 520 -6.31 -1.94 -4.30
C PRO A 520 -7.78 -2.13 -4.69
N SER A 521 -8.31 -1.26 -5.55
CA SER A 521 -9.71 -1.29 -5.99
C SER A 521 -9.77 -1.04 -7.49
N TRP A 522 -10.09 -2.07 -8.28
CA TRP A 522 -10.13 -1.94 -9.73
C TRP A 522 -11.03 -2.98 -10.41
N VAL A 523 -11.36 -2.71 -11.66
CA VAL A 523 -12.16 -3.61 -12.50
C VAL A 523 -11.35 -4.22 -13.63
N SER A 524 -11.56 -5.51 -13.89
CA SER A 524 -10.94 -6.24 -14.99
C SER A 524 -11.92 -6.39 -16.14
N ASN A 525 -11.51 -6.01 -17.35
CA ASN A 525 -12.23 -6.32 -18.58
C ASN A 525 -11.34 -7.14 -19.52
N THR A 526 -11.42 -8.46 -19.35
CA THR A 526 -10.80 -9.47 -20.23
C THR A 526 -11.88 -10.36 -20.85
N ALA A 527 -13.08 -9.78 -21.02
CA ALA A 527 -14.28 -10.46 -21.47
C ALA A 527 -14.66 -11.66 -20.59
N CYS A 528 -14.86 -12.85 -21.17
CA CYS A 528 -15.34 -14.03 -20.45
C CYS A 528 -14.40 -14.52 -19.32
N SER A 529 -13.13 -14.12 -19.33
CA SER A 529 -12.15 -14.47 -18.29
C SER A 529 -12.04 -13.44 -17.16
N SER A 530 -12.77 -12.31 -17.23
CA SER A 530 -12.66 -11.18 -16.29
C SER A 530 -12.69 -11.58 -14.82
N SER A 531 -13.64 -12.42 -14.39
CA SER A 531 -13.75 -12.85 -12.99
C SER A 531 -12.58 -13.70 -12.50
N LEU A 532 -12.06 -14.64 -13.31
CA LEU A 532 -10.89 -15.42 -12.89
C LEU A 532 -9.59 -14.61 -12.92
N VAL A 533 -9.48 -13.64 -13.84
CA VAL A 533 -8.38 -12.68 -13.84
C VAL A 533 -8.39 -11.85 -12.55
N ALA A 534 -9.56 -11.40 -12.11
CA ALA A 534 -9.72 -10.70 -10.85
C ALA A 534 -9.30 -11.57 -9.66
N VAL A 535 -9.74 -12.83 -9.60
CA VAL A 535 -9.36 -13.78 -8.54
C VAL A 535 -7.85 -14.08 -8.56
N HIS A 536 -7.23 -14.22 -9.73
CA HIS A 536 -5.77 -14.42 -9.83
C HIS A 536 -5.01 -13.26 -9.21
N TYR A 537 -5.27 -12.01 -9.62
CA TYR A 537 -4.52 -10.86 -9.07
C TYR A 537 -4.82 -10.62 -7.59
N ALA A 538 -6.06 -10.86 -7.16
CA ALA A 538 -6.41 -10.86 -5.73
C ALA A 538 -5.60 -11.89 -4.94
N SER A 539 -5.44 -13.11 -5.47
CA SER A 539 -4.60 -14.13 -4.84
C SER A 539 -3.13 -13.71 -4.81
N LYS A 540 -2.61 -13.12 -5.91
CA LYS A 540 -1.22 -12.62 -5.97
C LYS A 540 -0.95 -11.49 -4.98
N ASP A 541 -1.93 -10.64 -4.70
CA ASP A 541 -1.79 -9.57 -3.71
C ASP A 541 -1.77 -10.12 -2.27
N ILE A 542 -2.52 -11.18 -1.97
CA ILE A 542 -2.46 -11.87 -0.67
C ILE A 542 -1.12 -12.59 -0.50
N GLU A 543 -0.72 -13.36 -1.51
CA GLU A 543 0.55 -14.12 -1.54
C GLU A 543 1.75 -13.21 -1.28
N ALA A 544 1.74 -12.01 -1.87
CA ALA A 544 2.77 -10.99 -1.72
C ALA A 544 2.65 -10.18 -0.41
N GLY A 545 1.61 -10.40 0.38
CA GLY A 545 1.34 -9.64 1.60
C GLY A 545 1.00 -8.18 1.34
N ARG A 546 0.45 -7.83 0.17
CA ARG A 546 -0.08 -6.49 -0.13
C ARG A 546 -1.44 -6.24 0.50
N VAL A 547 -2.27 -7.28 0.56
CA VAL A 547 -3.56 -7.29 1.25
C VAL A 547 -3.67 -8.55 2.10
N ASP A 548 -4.49 -8.49 3.15
CA ASP A 548 -4.79 -9.62 4.03
C ASP A 548 -6.11 -10.29 3.64
N TYR A 549 -7.03 -9.51 3.05
CA TYR A 549 -8.29 -9.96 2.49
C TYR A 549 -8.51 -9.34 1.11
N ALA A 550 -9.21 -10.05 0.23
CA ALA A 550 -9.58 -9.53 -1.08
C ALA A 550 -10.97 -10.01 -1.49
N ILE A 551 -11.85 -9.06 -1.81
CA ILE A 551 -13.13 -9.32 -2.48
C ILE A 551 -12.81 -9.48 -3.96
N ALA A 552 -13.07 -10.66 -4.52
CA ALA A 552 -12.79 -10.94 -5.93
C ALA A 552 -13.97 -11.63 -6.60
N GLY A 553 -14.29 -11.25 -7.83
CA GLY A 553 -15.28 -11.97 -8.62
C GLY A 553 -15.74 -11.24 -9.85
N GLY A 554 -17.03 -11.32 -10.18
CA GLY A 554 -17.57 -10.63 -11.35
C GLY A 554 -19.08 -10.65 -11.40
N VAL A 555 -19.60 -9.71 -12.19
CA VAL A 555 -21.03 -9.48 -12.43
C VAL A 555 -21.30 -9.38 -13.93
N ASN A 556 -22.52 -9.70 -14.34
CA ASN A 556 -22.98 -9.60 -15.72
C ASN A 556 -24.49 -9.37 -15.78
N MET A 557 -24.93 -8.44 -16.64
CA MET A 557 -26.35 -8.14 -16.88
C MET A 557 -26.65 -8.09 -18.38
N ILE A 558 -27.88 -8.39 -18.76
CA ILE A 558 -28.43 -8.36 -20.12
C ILE A 558 -29.61 -7.39 -20.13
N LEU A 559 -29.41 -6.20 -20.68
CA LEU A 559 -30.37 -5.10 -20.59
C LEU A 559 -30.97 -4.73 -21.95
N GLY A 560 -30.40 -5.20 -23.06
CA GLY A 560 -30.91 -4.88 -24.40
C GLY A 560 -30.67 -5.98 -25.44
N ASN A 561 -31.43 -5.89 -26.54
CA ASN A 561 -31.33 -6.84 -27.65
C ASN A 561 -30.13 -6.56 -28.57
N ASP A 562 -29.69 -5.30 -28.69
CA ASP A 562 -28.63 -4.89 -29.61
C ASP A 562 -27.37 -5.75 -29.51
N PHE A 563 -26.86 -5.94 -28.29
CA PHE A 563 -25.64 -6.72 -28.08
C PHE A 563 -25.88 -8.21 -28.31
N THR A 564 -27.04 -8.74 -27.90
CA THR A 564 -27.45 -10.12 -28.18
C THR A 564 -27.52 -10.39 -29.69
N ASP A 565 -28.14 -9.49 -30.46
CA ASP A 565 -28.28 -9.61 -31.91
C ASP A 565 -26.92 -9.50 -32.61
N GLN A 566 -26.02 -8.63 -32.15
CA GLN A 566 -24.64 -8.57 -32.65
C GLN A 566 -23.87 -9.87 -32.40
N MET A 567 -24.00 -10.46 -31.21
CA MET A 567 -23.36 -11.74 -30.87
C MET A 567 -23.95 -12.89 -31.69
N LYS A 568 -25.27 -12.87 -31.95
CA LYS A 568 -25.96 -13.83 -32.83
C LYS A 568 -25.46 -13.71 -34.27
N ASN A 569 -25.42 -12.49 -34.82
CA ASN A 569 -24.95 -12.22 -36.18
C ASN A 569 -23.48 -12.57 -36.38
N SER A 570 -22.69 -12.51 -35.30
CA SER A 570 -21.28 -12.90 -35.29
C SER A 570 -21.06 -14.41 -35.13
N GLY A 571 -22.12 -15.20 -34.95
CA GLY A 571 -22.06 -16.67 -34.87
C GLY A 571 -21.58 -17.22 -33.53
N PHE A 572 -21.60 -16.42 -32.45
CA PHE A 572 -21.22 -16.88 -31.11
C PHE A 572 -22.35 -17.63 -30.39
N LEU A 573 -23.60 -17.25 -30.67
CA LEU A 573 -24.76 -17.78 -29.96
C LEU A 573 -25.30 -19.06 -30.59
N SER A 574 -25.72 -19.98 -29.72
CA SER A 574 -26.40 -21.23 -30.08
C SER A 574 -27.78 -20.93 -30.71
N GLU A 575 -28.10 -21.62 -31.81
CA GLU A 575 -29.40 -21.47 -32.49
C GLU A 575 -30.58 -22.04 -31.69
N ASP A 576 -30.32 -23.01 -30.82
CA ASP A 576 -31.27 -23.67 -29.92
C ASP A 576 -31.10 -23.21 -28.46
N ASN A 577 -30.38 -22.08 -28.26
CA ASN A 577 -30.21 -21.40 -26.98
C ASN A 577 -29.69 -22.30 -25.85
N ARG A 578 -28.82 -23.27 -26.12
CA ARG A 578 -28.24 -24.14 -25.08
C ARG A 578 -26.74 -24.33 -25.25
N CYS A 579 -26.01 -24.28 -24.13
CA CYS A 579 -24.61 -24.65 -24.09
C CYS A 579 -24.48 -26.18 -24.04
N LYS A 580 -24.30 -26.81 -25.20
CA LYS A 580 -24.19 -28.27 -25.35
C LYS A 580 -22.74 -28.74 -25.25
N THR A 581 -22.10 -28.41 -24.14
CA THR A 581 -20.66 -28.60 -23.93
C THR A 581 -20.25 -30.06 -24.15
N PHE A 582 -19.26 -30.27 -25.02
CA PHE A 582 -18.66 -31.54 -25.44
C PHE A 582 -19.54 -32.45 -26.31
N ASP A 583 -20.77 -32.06 -26.62
CA ASP A 583 -21.68 -32.82 -27.48
C ASP A 583 -21.37 -32.63 -28.97
N ASP A 584 -21.65 -33.62 -29.81
CA ASP A 584 -21.49 -33.53 -31.28
C ASP A 584 -22.40 -32.47 -31.91
N SER A 585 -23.50 -32.10 -31.23
CA SER A 585 -24.44 -31.05 -31.65
C SER A 585 -24.12 -29.65 -31.10
N ALA A 586 -22.96 -29.45 -30.47
CA ALA A 586 -22.44 -28.16 -30.02
C ALA A 586 -22.42 -27.12 -31.15
N ASN A 587 -23.10 -25.99 -30.97
CA ASN A 587 -23.31 -24.95 -31.99
C ASN A 587 -23.17 -23.50 -31.49
N GLY A 588 -22.66 -23.27 -30.28
CA GLY A 588 -22.55 -21.94 -29.68
C GLY A 588 -22.93 -21.94 -28.21
N TYR A 589 -22.89 -20.76 -27.59
CA TYR A 589 -23.32 -20.58 -26.19
C TYR A 589 -24.63 -19.80 -26.12
N VAL A 590 -25.30 -19.81 -24.95
CA VAL A 590 -26.43 -18.93 -24.65
C VAL A 590 -26.05 -17.95 -23.54
N ARG A 591 -26.48 -16.69 -23.65
CA ARG A 591 -26.13 -15.63 -22.68
C ARG A 591 -26.81 -15.85 -21.33
N SER A 592 -26.26 -15.24 -20.28
CA SER A 592 -26.81 -15.33 -18.93
C SER A 592 -26.45 -14.11 -18.06
N GLU A 593 -27.26 -13.85 -17.05
CA GLU A 593 -27.13 -12.78 -16.06
C GLU A 593 -26.87 -13.31 -14.66
N GLY A 594 -26.15 -12.50 -13.88
CA GLY A 594 -25.86 -12.79 -12.50
C GLY A 594 -24.41 -12.52 -12.16
N GLY A 595 -24.02 -12.95 -10.98
CA GLY A 595 -22.71 -12.65 -10.44
C GLY A 595 -22.37 -13.54 -9.26
N GLY A 596 -21.09 -13.55 -8.95
CA GLY A 596 -20.61 -14.13 -7.71
C GLY A 596 -19.36 -13.42 -7.25
N LEU A 597 -19.10 -13.52 -5.95
CA LEU A 597 -17.89 -13.02 -5.32
C LEU A 597 -17.33 -14.10 -4.38
N VAL A 598 -16.02 -14.05 -4.18
CA VAL A 598 -15.32 -14.77 -3.13
C VAL A 598 -14.53 -13.79 -2.28
N LEU A 599 -14.42 -14.10 -0.99
CA LEU A 599 -13.51 -13.42 -0.08
C LEU A 599 -12.28 -14.30 0.03
N LEU A 600 -11.20 -13.90 -0.62
CA LEU A 600 -9.90 -14.50 -0.42
C LEU A 600 -9.28 -13.93 0.85
N ALA A 601 -8.62 -14.77 1.64
CA ALA A 601 -7.93 -14.36 2.85
C ALA A 601 -6.53 -14.96 2.90
N ASN A 602 -5.61 -14.27 3.56
CA ASN A 602 -4.43 -14.91 4.10
C ASN A 602 -4.89 -16.01 5.06
N LYS A 603 -4.58 -17.26 4.72
CA LYS A 603 -5.03 -18.45 5.45
C LYS A 603 -4.70 -18.41 6.94
N ASN A 604 -3.60 -17.75 7.32
CA ASN A 604 -3.20 -17.63 8.73
C ASN A 604 -4.14 -16.76 9.56
N LEU A 605 -5.02 -15.98 8.93
CA LEU A 605 -5.96 -15.07 9.60
C LEU A 605 -7.35 -15.69 9.78
N VAL A 606 -7.64 -16.79 9.09
CA VAL A 606 -8.95 -17.45 9.13
C VAL A 606 -8.83 -18.86 9.69
N LYS A 607 -9.73 -19.21 10.62
CA LYS A 607 -9.75 -20.55 11.22
C LYS A 607 -10.52 -21.56 10.39
N ASN A 608 -11.66 -21.13 9.84
CA ASN A 608 -12.53 -21.95 9.03
C ASN A 608 -12.70 -21.31 7.66
N TYR A 609 -12.58 -22.09 6.60
CA TYR A 609 -12.69 -21.63 5.22
C TYR A 609 -13.13 -22.80 4.31
N TYR A 610 -13.49 -22.52 3.05
CA TYR A 610 -14.08 -23.52 2.16
C TYR A 610 -13.06 -24.37 1.41
N ALA A 611 -12.03 -23.73 0.85
CA ALA A 611 -11.01 -24.39 0.03
C ALA A 611 -9.69 -23.59 0.04
N ASP A 612 -8.58 -24.27 -0.21
CA ASP A 612 -7.30 -23.65 -0.50
C ASP A 612 -7.23 -23.28 -1.99
N LEU A 613 -6.80 -22.05 -2.31
CA LEU A 613 -6.41 -21.67 -3.67
C LEU A 613 -4.90 -21.90 -3.80
N LEU A 614 -4.52 -22.98 -4.48
CA LEU A 614 -3.13 -23.44 -4.52
C LEU A 614 -2.28 -22.68 -5.53
N GLY A 615 -2.85 -22.41 -6.70
CA GLY A 615 -2.14 -21.70 -7.75
C GLY A 615 -3.06 -21.21 -8.85
N SER A 616 -2.56 -20.26 -9.63
CA SER A 616 -3.29 -19.66 -10.74
C SER A 616 -2.33 -19.10 -11.79
N SER A 617 -2.78 -19.08 -13.04
CA SER A 617 -2.05 -18.49 -14.17
C SER A 617 -2.97 -17.69 -15.08
N ILE A 618 -2.39 -16.71 -15.77
CA ILE A 618 -3.01 -15.92 -16.84
C ILE A 618 -2.02 -15.85 -17.99
N ASN A 619 -2.49 -16.02 -19.22
CA ASN A 619 -1.70 -15.75 -20.42
C ASN A 619 -2.56 -15.21 -21.57
N GLN A 620 -1.96 -15.11 -22.76
CA GLN A 620 -2.63 -14.61 -23.97
C GLN A 620 -2.35 -15.54 -25.16
N ASN A 621 -3.32 -15.67 -26.06
CA ASN A 621 -3.23 -16.54 -27.26
C ASN A 621 -2.09 -16.19 -28.25
N GLY A 622 -1.44 -15.04 -28.10
CA GLY A 622 -0.42 -14.48 -28.98
C GLY A 622 -0.96 -13.95 -30.31
N GLY A 623 -0.04 -13.43 -31.13
CA GLY A 623 -0.31 -13.13 -32.55
C GLY A 623 -0.02 -14.34 -33.43
N ARG A 624 -0.82 -14.52 -34.49
CA ARG A 624 -0.88 -15.66 -35.46
C ARG A 624 -1.96 -16.73 -35.20
N SER A 625 -2.93 -16.50 -34.31
CA SER A 625 -4.22 -17.21 -34.39
C SER A 625 -4.96 -16.83 -35.69
N ALA A 626 -5.86 -17.70 -36.18
CA ALA A 626 -6.53 -17.47 -37.47
C ALA A 626 -7.36 -16.16 -37.51
N ILE A 627 -7.96 -15.80 -36.37
CA ILE A 627 -8.66 -14.55 -36.08
C ILE A 627 -8.49 -14.20 -34.60
N ILE A 628 -8.71 -12.95 -34.21
CA ILE A 628 -8.52 -12.49 -32.81
C ILE A 628 -9.34 -13.30 -31.80
N SER A 629 -10.53 -13.75 -32.18
CA SER A 629 -11.43 -14.54 -31.34
C SER A 629 -11.19 -16.04 -31.37
N ALA A 630 -10.21 -16.52 -32.16
CA ALA A 630 -9.88 -17.93 -32.19
C ALA A 630 -9.08 -18.32 -30.93
N PRO A 631 -9.47 -19.40 -30.24
CA PRO A 631 -8.67 -19.96 -29.15
C PRO A 631 -7.35 -20.55 -29.67
N ASN A 632 -6.36 -20.68 -28.79
CA ASN A 632 -5.05 -21.23 -29.11
C ASN A 632 -4.76 -22.44 -28.18
N PRO A 633 -4.65 -23.67 -28.71
CA PRO A 633 -4.41 -24.87 -27.90
C PRO A 633 -3.07 -24.82 -27.17
N GLU A 634 -1.99 -24.40 -27.82
CA GLU A 634 -0.66 -24.30 -27.18
C GLU A 634 -0.68 -23.30 -26.01
N ALA A 635 -1.35 -22.16 -26.16
CA ALA A 635 -1.50 -21.20 -25.07
C ALA A 635 -2.32 -21.79 -23.90
N GLN A 636 -3.34 -22.60 -24.17
CA GLN A 636 -4.10 -23.27 -23.11
C GLN A 636 -3.28 -24.38 -22.42
N GLU A 637 -2.41 -25.08 -23.15
CA GLU A 637 -1.45 -26.04 -22.57
C GLU A 637 -0.47 -25.36 -21.62
N GLU A 638 0.16 -24.26 -22.07
CA GLU A 638 1.08 -23.45 -21.27
C GLU A 638 0.38 -22.94 -20.00
N LEU A 639 -0.83 -22.39 -20.14
CA LEU A 639 -1.63 -21.87 -19.03
C LEU A 639 -1.86 -22.93 -17.93
N ILE A 640 -2.26 -24.15 -18.31
CA ILE A 640 -2.49 -25.25 -17.36
C ILE A 640 -1.19 -25.64 -16.67
N ASN A 641 -0.09 -25.77 -17.43
CA ASN A 641 1.21 -26.13 -16.87
C ASN A 641 1.73 -25.07 -15.90
N ASP A 642 1.62 -23.79 -16.24
CA ASP A 642 2.05 -22.67 -15.40
C ASP A 642 1.24 -22.60 -14.10
N ALA A 643 -0.07 -22.82 -14.18
CA ALA A 643 -0.92 -22.87 -12.99
C ALA A 643 -0.55 -24.06 -12.09
N CYS A 644 -0.28 -25.24 -12.66
CA CYS A 644 0.19 -26.41 -11.92
C CYS A 644 1.55 -26.16 -11.27
N GLN A 645 2.45 -25.47 -11.97
CA GLN A 645 3.76 -25.08 -11.45
C GLN A 645 3.62 -24.10 -10.28
N ASP A 646 2.75 -23.09 -10.38
CA ASP A 646 2.48 -22.15 -9.29
C ASP A 646 1.82 -22.83 -8.08
N ALA A 647 1.00 -23.86 -8.32
CA ALA A 647 0.40 -24.71 -7.29
C ALA A 647 1.37 -25.79 -6.73
N ALA A 648 2.54 -25.95 -7.33
CA ALA A 648 3.51 -27.01 -7.02
C ALA A 648 2.92 -28.45 -7.08
N ILE A 649 2.05 -28.72 -8.05
CA ILE A 649 1.46 -30.06 -8.32
C ILE A 649 1.77 -30.53 -9.74
N GLN A 650 1.55 -31.81 -10.02
CA GLN A 650 1.55 -32.32 -11.39
C GLN A 650 0.17 -32.13 -12.03
N PRO A 651 0.06 -31.87 -13.35
CA PRO A 651 -1.23 -31.78 -14.03
C PRO A 651 -2.13 -33.00 -13.80
N GLN A 652 -1.54 -34.18 -13.65
CA GLN A 652 -2.27 -35.44 -13.40
C GLN A 652 -2.88 -35.52 -11.99
N ASP A 653 -2.52 -34.63 -11.07
CA ASP A 653 -3.12 -34.56 -9.73
C ASP A 653 -4.52 -33.93 -9.76
N ILE A 654 -4.85 -33.19 -10.82
CA ILE A 654 -6.20 -32.66 -11.06
C ILE A 654 -7.15 -33.83 -11.34
N THR A 655 -8.29 -33.85 -10.64
CA THR A 655 -9.27 -34.95 -10.77
C THR A 655 -10.58 -34.54 -11.43
N TYR A 656 -10.90 -33.25 -11.35
CA TYR A 656 -12.02 -32.64 -12.03
C TYR A 656 -11.55 -31.34 -12.66
N LEU A 657 -12.02 -31.08 -13.88
CA LEU A 657 -11.86 -29.80 -14.54
C LEU A 657 -13.23 -29.18 -14.78
N GLU A 658 -13.45 -28.02 -14.18
CA GLU A 658 -14.51 -27.11 -14.57
C GLU A 658 -14.01 -26.32 -15.78
N CYS A 659 -14.39 -26.80 -16.96
CA CYS A 659 -13.94 -26.26 -18.23
C CYS A 659 -14.59 -24.91 -18.54
N HIS A 660 -13.97 -24.14 -19.43
CA HIS A 660 -14.61 -22.98 -20.03
C HIS A 660 -15.83 -23.43 -20.84
N GLY A 661 -15.69 -24.47 -21.67
CA GLY A 661 -16.77 -25.33 -22.14
C GLY A 661 -18.01 -24.59 -22.64
N THR A 662 -17.87 -23.80 -23.70
CA THR A 662 -18.95 -22.96 -24.24
C THR A 662 -19.92 -23.70 -25.14
N GLY A 663 -19.69 -24.98 -25.45
CA GLY A 663 -20.56 -25.72 -26.37
C GLY A 663 -20.35 -25.29 -27.82
N THR A 664 -19.11 -24.91 -28.16
CA THR A 664 -18.75 -24.50 -29.52
C THR A 664 -18.10 -25.66 -30.28
N LYS A 665 -18.41 -25.79 -31.57
CA LYS A 665 -17.93 -26.89 -32.41
C LYS A 665 -16.40 -26.96 -32.52
N ILE A 666 -15.71 -25.82 -32.37
CA ILE A 666 -14.25 -25.70 -32.48
C ILE A 666 -13.59 -25.48 -31.11
N GLY A 667 -14.20 -24.68 -30.23
CA GLY A 667 -13.59 -24.35 -28.94
C GLY A 667 -13.52 -25.56 -28.01
N ASP A 668 -14.57 -26.38 -27.96
CA ASP A 668 -14.59 -27.57 -27.10
C ASP A 668 -13.48 -28.57 -27.48
N PRO A 669 -13.28 -28.96 -28.77
CA PRO A 669 -12.12 -29.76 -29.15
C PRO A 669 -10.76 -29.14 -28.84
N ILE A 670 -10.60 -27.81 -28.98
CA ILE A 670 -9.33 -27.12 -28.68
C ILE A 670 -9.03 -27.21 -27.19
N GLU A 671 -10.01 -26.93 -26.33
CA GLU A 671 -9.87 -27.05 -24.87
C GLU A 671 -9.53 -28.49 -24.46
N ILE A 672 -10.21 -29.49 -25.02
CA ILE A 672 -9.88 -30.89 -24.70
C ILE A 672 -8.50 -31.30 -25.22
N SER A 673 -8.06 -30.79 -26.38
CA SER A 673 -6.72 -31.09 -26.89
C SER A 673 -5.60 -30.63 -25.95
N ALA A 674 -5.79 -29.45 -25.32
CA ALA A 674 -4.84 -28.94 -24.33
C ALA A 674 -4.84 -29.81 -23.06
N ILE A 675 -6.02 -30.24 -22.60
CA ILE A 675 -6.17 -31.17 -21.46
C ILE A 675 -5.52 -32.53 -21.76
N GLN A 676 -5.67 -33.04 -22.98
CA GLN A 676 -5.10 -34.31 -23.42
C GLN A 676 -3.57 -34.30 -23.34
N ARG A 677 -2.94 -33.19 -23.74
CA ARG A 677 -1.48 -33.03 -23.74
C ARG A 677 -0.88 -32.71 -22.37
N THR A 678 -1.70 -32.19 -21.45
CA THR A 678 -1.29 -31.84 -20.09
C THR A 678 -1.80 -32.86 -19.05
N ILE A 679 -3.03 -32.68 -18.56
CA ILE A 679 -3.66 -33.43 -17.46
C ILE A 679 -3.82 -34.92 -17.77
N ALA A 680 -4.11 -35.27 -19.03
CA ALA A 680 -4.37 -36.65 -19.43
C ALA A 680 -3.10 -37.42 -19.82
N ASN A 681 -2.00 -36.70 -20.11
CA ASN A 681 -0.77 -37.32 -20.58
C ASN A 681 -0.19 -38.26 -19.51
N GLY A 682 -0.03 -39.54 -19.86
CA GLY A 682 0.44 -40.58 -18.93
C GLY A 682 -0.52 -40.89 -17.76
N ARG A 683 -1.76 -40.40 -17.81
CA ARG A 683 -2.72 -40.50 -16.70
C ARG A 683 -3.27 -41.91 -16.54
N LYS A 684 -3.23 -42.42 -15.29
CA LYS A 684 -3.76 -43.76 -14.93
C LYS A 684 -5.18 -43.75 -14.39
N ARG A 685 -5.59 -42.69 -13.69
CA ARG A 685 -6.92 -42.53 -13.11
C ARG A 685 -7.80 -41.72 -14.05
N LYS A 686 -9.12 -41.79 -13.94
CA LYS A 686 -9.99 -40.94 -14.76
C LYS A 686 -9.89 -39.48 -14.32
N CYS A 687 -9.95 -38.53 -15.25
CA CYS A 687 -10.23 -37.12 -14.98
C CYS A 687 -11.67 -36.83 -15.40
N PHE A 688 -12.43 -36.17 -14.55
CA PHE A 688 -13.81 -35.79 -14.84
C PHE A 688 -13.87 -34.38 -15.41
N LEU A 689 -14.80 -34.13 -16.33
CA LEU A 689 -14.97 -32.85 -17.00
C LEU A 689 -16.43 -32.39 -16.88
N GLY A 690 -16.63 -31.08 -16.76
CA GLY A 690 -17.96 -30.47 -16.78
C GLY A 690 -17.91 -28.96 -17.02
N SER A 691 -19.08 -28.37 -17.25
CA SER A 691 -19.27 -26.93 -17.40
C SER A 691 -20.63 -26.52 -16.83
N VAL A 692 -20.63 -25.56 -15.92
CA VAL A 692 -21.81 -24.91 -15.33
C VAL A 692 -22.66 -24.22 -16.39
N LYS A 693 -22.06 -23.87 -17.54
CA LYS A 693 -22.78 -23.20 -18.63
C LYS A 693 -23.89 -24.05 -19.21
N SER A 694 -23.79 -25.38 -19.08
CA SER A 694 -24.86 -26.30 -19.47
C SER A 694 -26.13 -26.16 -18.61
N ASN A 695 -26.03 -25.62 -17.39
CA ASN A 695 -27.16 -25.39 -16.49
C ASN A 695 -27.72 -23.97 -16.59
N ILE A 696 -26.84 -22.97 -16.54
CA ILE A 696 -27.24 -21.56 -16.35
C ILE A 696 -26.90 -20.66 -17.54
N GLY A 697 -26.33 -21.21 -18.61
CA GLY A 697 -25.80 -20.41 -19.71
C GLY A 697 -24.47 -19.74 -19.37
N HIS A 698 -24.01 -18.87 -20.26
CA HIS A 698 -22.74 -18.18 -20.15
C HIS A 698 -22.91 -16.80 -19.50
N LEU A 699 -22.51 -16.68 -18.24
CA LEU A 699 -22.50 -15.43 -17.46
C LEU A 699 -21.40 -14.43 -17.87
N GLU A 700 -20.90 -14.52 -19.11
CA GLU A 700 -19.88 -13.63 -19.67
C GLU A 700 -18.75 -13.27 -18.68
N SER A 701 -18.63 -12.03 -18.20
CA SER A 701 -17.59 -11.60 -17.24
C SER A 701 -17.61 -12.36 -15.91
N ALA A 702 -18.77 -12.83 -15.45
CA ALA A 702 -18.96 -13.59 -14.22
C ALA A 702 -18.87 -15.12 -14.42
N ALA A 703 -18.68 -15.61 -15.65
CA ALA A 703 -18.71 -17.05 -15.95
C ALA A 703 -17.65 -17.88 -15.20
N GLY A 704 -16.47 -17.31 -15.03
CA GLY A 704 -15.41 -17.92 -14.22
C GLY A 704 -15.82 -18.14 -12.78
N MET A 705 -16.56 -17.19 -12.21
CA MET A 705 -16.97 -17.26 -10.82
C MET A 705 -18.02 -18.33 -10.56
N ALA A 706 -19.00 -18.51 -11.45
CA ALA A 706 -19.94 -19.63 -11.34
C ALA A 706 -19.24 -20.99 -11.37
N GLY A 707 -18.21 -21.13 -12.22
CA GLY A 707 -17.36 -22.32 -12.25
C GLY A 707 -16.56 -22.52 -10.96
N LEU A 708 -15.99 -21.45 -10.40
CA LEU A 708 -15.24 -21.50 -9.15
C LEU A 708 -16.14 -21.89 -7.97
N ILE A 709 -17.30 -21.23 -7.80
CA ILE A 709 -18.25 -21.52 -6.72
C ILE A 709 -18.76 -22.96 -6.83
N LYS A 710 -19.15 -23.41 -8.03
CA LYS A 710 -19.52 -24.81 -8.28
C LYS A 710 -18.38 -25.76 -7.87
N SER A 711 -17.14 -25.45 -8.22
CA SER A 711 -15.98 -26.29 -7.89
C SER A 711 -15.72 -26.38 -6.38
N VAL A 712 -15.89 -25.27 -5.65
CA VAL A 712 -15.80 -25.28 -4.19
C VAL A 712 -16.94 -26.11 -3.57
N LEU A 713 -18.17 -26.01 -4.10
CA LEU A 713 -19.30 -26.84 -3.64
C LEU A 713 -19.08 -28.33 -3.94
N ILE A 714 -18.49 -28.67 -5.09
CA ILE A 714 -18.09 -30.05 -5.43
C ILE A 714 -17.12 -30.60 -4.38
N LEU A 715 -16.11 -29.81 -3.97
CA LEU A 715 -15.17 -30.19 -2.91
C LEU A 715 -15.89 -30.33 -1.57
N TYR A 716 -16.78 -29.40 -1.23
CA TYR A 716 -17.53 -29.42 0.02
C TYR A 716 -18.40 -30.68 0.16
N HIS A 717 -19.12 -31.05 -0.90
CA HIS A 717 -20.05 -32.18 -0.91
C HIS A 717 -19.41 -33.51 -1.34
N GLY A 718 -18.23 -33.50 -1.95
CA GLY A 718 -17.57 -34.70 -2.50
C GLY A 718 -18.32 -35.31 -3.69
N ILE A 719 -19.07 -34.51 -4.45
CA ILE A 719 -19.93 -34.93 -5.55
C ILE A 719 -19.74 -33.97 -6.73
N ILE A 720 -19.56 -34.50 -7.93
CA ILE A 720 -19.64 -33.75 -9.18
C ILE A 720 -21.07 -33.82 -9.70
N PRO A 721 -21.77 -32.69 -9.92
CA PRO A 721 -23.12 -32.68 -10.47
C PRO A 721 -23.10 -33.01 -11.99
N PRO A 722 -24.23 -33.49 -12.55
CA PRO A 722 -24.32 -33.83 -13.96
C PRO A 722 -24.14 -32.62 -14.90
N ASN A 723 -23.36 -32.78 -15.96
CA ASN A 723 -23.26 -31.88 -17.10
C ASN A 723 -24.45 -32.11 -18.04
N LEU A 724 -25.22 -31.06 -18.32
CA LEU A 724 -26.43 -31.18 -19.13
C LEU A 724 -26.14 -31.26 -20.63
N HIS A 725 -27.15 -31.67 -21.39
CA HIS A 725 -27.16 -31.72 -22.85
C HIS A 725 -26.05 -32.53 -23.53
N PHE A 726 -25.34 -33.38 -22.78
CA PHE A 726 -24.33 -34.30 -23.31
C PHE A 726 -24.96 -35.66 -23.63
N ASN A 727 -25.36 -35.85 -24.88
CA ASN A 727 -26.02 -37.05 -25.39
C ASN A 727 -25.06 -37.93 -26.20
N ARG A 728 -24.28 -37.32 -27.08
CA ARG A 728 -23.32 -37.99 -27.95
C ARG A 728 -21.99 -37.24 -27.92
N PRO A 729 -20.86 -37.92 -27.61
CA PRO A 729 -19.56 -37.26 -27.59
C PRO A 729 -19.21 -36.69 -28.97
N ASN A 730 -18.66 -35.47 -28.97
CA ASN A 730 -18.18 -34.80 -30.16
C ASN A 730 -17.13 -35.67 -30.88
N GLN A 731 -17.34 -35.91 -32.19
CA GLN A 731 -16.51 -36.79 -32.99
C GLN A 731 -15.04 -36.36 -33.13
N TYR A 732 -14.73 -35.10 -32.84
CA TYR A 732 -13.37 -34.56 -32.88
C TYR A 732 -12.61 -34.75 -31.55
N ILE A 733 -13.23 -35.37 -30.56
CA ILE A 733 -12.68 -35.52 -29.22
C ILE A 733 -12.58 -37.00 -28.84
N ASP A 734 -11.35 -37.45 -28.55
CA ASP A 734 -11.10 -38.79 -28.01
C ASP A 734 -11.01 -38.74 -26.47
N PHE A 735 -12.14 -39.04 -25.80
CA PHE A 735 -12.17 -39.11 -24.34
C PHE A 735 -11.60 -40.41 -23.80
N GLU A 736 -11.90 -41.55 -24.44
CA GLU A 736 -11.62 -42.88 -23.90
C GLU A 736 -10.13 -43.18 -23.85
N SER A 737 -9.38 -42.91 -24.94
CA SER A 737 -7.94 -43.20 -24.99
C SER A 737 -7.13 -42.37 -23.99
N TYR A 738 -7.68 -41.26 -23.52
CA TYR A 738 -7.03 -40.30 -22.61
C TYR A 738 -7.55 -40.38 -21.17
N ASN A 739 -8.36 -41.40 -20.82
CA ASN A 739 -8.96 -41.53 -19.48
C ASN A 739 -9.74 -40.27 -19.03
N LEU A 740 -10.36 -39.57 -19.97
CA LEU A 740 -11.24 -38.43 -19.69
C LEU A 740 -12.70 -38.92 -19.65
N LYS A 741 -13.53 -38.37 -18.76
CA LYS A 741 -14.97 -38.67 -18.70
C LYS A 741 -15.76 -37.40 -18.42
N VAL A 742 -16.70 -37.05 -19.30
CA VAL A 742 -17.69 -36.02 -19.01
C VAL A 742 -18.63 -36.54 -17.92
N ALA A 743 -18.86 -35.75 -16.87
CA ALA A 743 -19.70 -36.13 -15.74
C ALA A 743 -21.19 -36.02 -16.12
N SER A 744 -21.75 -36.97 -16.86
CA SER A 744 -23.19 -37.00 -17.25
C SER A 744 -24.14 -37.50 -16.14
N GLU A 745 -23.57 -37.92 -15.02
CA GLU A 745 -24.27 -38.45 -13.84
C GLU A 745 -23.55 -37.95 -12.59
N GLU A 746 -24.28 -37.94 -11.46
CA GLU A 746 -23.68 -37.62 -10.16
C GLU A 746 -22.51 -38.55 -9.89
N THR A 747 -21.33 -37.96 -9.70
CA THR A 747 -20.09 -38.72 -9.58
C THR A 747 -19.41 -38.37 -8.26
N LYS A 748 -19.22 -39.38 -7.40
CA LYS A 748 -18.52 -39.20 -6.13
C LYS A 748 -17.02 -38.98 -6.35
N ILE A 749 -16.45 -38.05 -5.61
CA ILE A 749 -15.01 -37.78 -5.58
C ILE A 749 -14.52 -37.59 -4.16
N ASP A 750 -13.20 -37.64 -3.99
CA ASP A 750 -12.55 -37.25 -2.74
C ASP A 750 -12.72 -35.74 -2.52
N ASN A 751 -13.18 -35.36 -1.32
CA ASN A 751 -13.43 -33.98 -0.94
C ASN A 751 -12.16 -33.17 -0.68
N GLN A 752 -10.97 -33.79 -0.66
CA GLN A 752 -9.66 -33.12 -0.57
C GLN A 752 -8.86 -33.13 -1.88
N THR A 753 -9.53 -33.44 -2.98
CA THR A 753 -8.90 -33.53 -4.29
C THR A 753 -8.55 -32.16 -4.88
N HIS A 754 -7.81 -32.16 -5.99
CA HIS A 754 -7.52 -30.95 -6.77
C HIS A 754 -8.54 -30.79 -7.91
N ILE A 755 -9.02 -29.56 -8.06
CA ILE A 755 -9.90 -29.13 -9.15
C ILE A 755 -9.25 -27.96 -9.89
N GLY A 756 -9.21 -28.04 -11.22
CA GLY A 756 -8.84 -26.93 -12.08
C GLY A 756 -10.08 -26.23 -12.64
N ILE A 757 -10.02 -24.91 -12.80
CA ILE A 757 -11.09 -24.08 -13.34
C ILE A 757 -10.51 -23.22 -14.46
N SER A 758 -11.06 -23.32 -15.67
CA SER A 758 -10.62 -22.57 -16.84
C SER A 758 -11.64 -21.50 -17.26
N SER A 759 -11.16 -20.33 -17.66
CA SER A 759 -11.97 -19.36 -18.42
C SER A 759 -11.16 -18.63 -19.48
N PHE A 760 -11.73 -18.52 -20.69
CA PHE A 760 -11.05 -17.98 -21.86
C PHE A 760 -11.82 -16.78 -22.42
N GLY A 761 -11.20 -15.61 -22.44
CA GLY A 761 -11.78 -14.41 -23.02
C GLY A 761 -11.72 -14.44 -24.54
N PHE A 762 -12.76 -13.97 -25.22
CA PHE A 762 -12.77 -13.92 -26.70
C PHE A 762 -11.71 -12.96 -27.27
N GLY A 763 -11.12 -12.06 -26.46
CA GLY A 763 -9.94 -11.27 -26.84
C GLY A 763 -8.61 -12.03 -26.76
N GLY A 764 -8.64 -13.30 -26.34
CA GLY A 764 -7.50 -14.20 -26.24
C GLY A 764 -6.79 -14.23 -24.88
N THR A 765 -7.28 -13.50 -23.86
CA THR A 765 -6.75 -13.60 -22.49
C THR A 765 -7.35 -14.82 -21.78
N ASN A 766 -6.51 -15.73 -21.33
CA ASN A 766 -6.92 -16.97 -20.68
C ASN A 766 -6.56 -16.93 -19.19
N ALA A 767 -7.37 -17.57 -18.35
CA ALA A 767 -7.12 -17.73 -16.92
C ALA A 767 -7.40 -19.17 -16.48
N HIS A 768 -6.55 -19.68 -15.58
CA HIS A 768 -6.72 -21.00 -14.96
C HIS A 768 -6.41 -20.93 -13.47
N ILE A 769 -7.27 -21.54 -12.65
CA ILE A 769 -7.14 -21.57 -11.19
C ILE A 769 -7.18 -23.01 -10.71
N ILE A 770 -6.35 -23.35 -9.72
CA ILE A 770 -6.33 -24.66 -9.08
C ILE A 770 -6.69 -24.49 -7.61
N ILE A 771 -7.72 -25.22 -7.18
CA ILE A 771 -8.18 -25.25 -5.79
C ILE A 771 -8.09 -26.67 -5.23
N LYS A 772 -8.03 -26.75 -3.90
CA LYS A 772 -8.03 -28.01 -3.15
C LYS A 772 -9.00 -27.93 -1.98
N GLY A 773 -9.72 -29.02 -1.76
CA GLY A 773 -10.60 -29.13 -0.61
C GLY A 773 -9.83 -29.37 0.70
N VAL A 774 -10.46 -29.00 1.81
CA VAL A 774 -9.81 -28.94 3.12
C VAL A 774 -10.34 -30.01 4.06
N ASP A 775 -9.59 -30.29 5.13
CA ASP A 775 -10.01 -31.20 6.19
C ASP A 775 -11.31 -30.75 6.87
N ASP A 776 -12.15 -31.71 7.27
CA ASP A 776 -13.43 -31.44 7.95
C ASP A 776 -13.28 -30.61 9.24
N LYS A 777 -12.09 -30.60 9.85
CA LYS A 777 -11.80 -29.83 11.09
C LYS A 777 -11.68 -28.32 10.87
N VAL A 778 -11.31 -27.90 9.66
CA VAL A 778 -11.14 -26.49 9.27
C VAL A 778 -12.17 -26.06 8.21
N ARG A 779 -12.94 -27.01 7.68
CA ARG A 779 -13.97 -26.72 6.69
C ARG A 779 -15.05 -25.82 7.30
N LYS A 780 -15.31 -24.70 6.64
CA LYS A 780 -16.43 -23.82 6.95
C LYS A 780 -17.76 -24.46 6.55
N ASN A 781 -18.79 -24.32 7.38
CA ASN A 781 -20.14 -24.79 7.05
C ASN A 781 -20.81 -23.83 6.07
N ILE A 782 -21.60 -24.39 5.15
CA ILE A 782 -22.49 -23.59 4.30
C ILE A 782 -23.72 -23.20 5.13
N GLU A 783 -23.99 -21.91 5.21
CA GLU A 783 -25.17 -21.35 5.86
C GLU A 783 -26.18 -20.88 4.80
N ASN A 784 -27.48 -20.97 5.11
CA ASN A 784 -28.51 -20.37 4.26
C ASN A 784 -28.64 -18.89 4.61
N ILE A 785 -27.91 -18.06 3.88
CA ILE A 785 -27.85 -16.62 4.13
C ILE A 785 -28.86 -15.92 3.24
N GLU A 786 -29.75 -15.18 3.87
CA GLU A 786 -30.80 -14.39 3.23
C GLU A 786 -30.85 -13.01 3.88
N ILE A 787 -30.79 -11.98 3.05
CA ILE A 787 -30.89 -10.59 3.47
C ILE A 787 -32.18 -10.03 2.92
N GLN A 788 -33.02 -9.50 3.82
CA GLN A 788 -34.30 -8.90 3.47
C GLN A 788 -34.07 -7.45 3.02
N PHE A 789 -33.84 -7.26 1.72
CA PHE A 789 -33.82 -5.95 1.10
C PHE A 789 -35.26 -5.46 0.82
N ASP A 790 -35.55 -4.20 1.12
CA ASP A 790 -36.85 -3.59 0.80
C ASP A 790 -36.94 -3.26 -0.70
N ARG A 791 -37.38 -4.25 -1.48
CA ARG A 791 -37.55 -4.17 -2.94
C ARG A 791 -38.64 -3.18 -3.39
N THR A 792 -39.37 -2.54 -2.49
CA THR A 792 -40.41 -1.55 -2.84
C THR A 792 -39.85 -0.13 -3.06
N ARG A 793 -38.59 0.11 -2.69
CA ARG A 793 -37.98 1.45 -2.65
C ARG A 793 -37.30 1.90 -3.94
N SER A 794 -37.43 1.15 -5.02
CA SER A 794 -36.70 1.43 -6.28
C SER A 794 -37.58 1.19 -7.50
N SER A 795 -37.22 1.85 -8.61
CA SER A 795 -37.72 1.60 -9.96
C SER A 795 -37.48 0.15 -10.39
N VAL A 796 -38.30 -0.36 -11.29
CA VAL A 796 -38.23 -1.77 -11.74
C VAL A 796 -37.14 -1.89 -12.81
N LEU A 797 -36.42 -3.01 -12.90
CA LEU A 797 -35.44 -3.25 -13.98
C LEU A 797 -36.04 -3.06 -15.38
N ALA A 798 -37.36 -3.26 -15.51
CA ALA A 798 -38.13 -2.93 -16.71
C ALA A 798 -37.98 -1.48 -17.19
N ASP A 799 -37.75 -0.53 -16.27
CA ASP A 799 -37.47 0.88 -16.60
C ASP A 799 -36.07 1.07 -17.24
N TYR A 800 -35.19 0.07 -17.09
CA TYR A 800 -33.82 0.05 -17.62
C TYR A 800 -33.73 -0.62 -19.00
N TYR A 801 -34.75 -1.39 -19.42
CA TYR A 801 -34.75 -2.03 -20.74
C TYR A 801 -35.05 -1.01 -21.84
N GLN A 802 -34.08 -0.82 -22.73
CA GLN A 802 -34.29 0.00 -23.92
C GLN A 802 -34.83 -0.89 -25.04
N LEU A 803 -36.14 -1.13 -25.04
CA LEU A 803 -36.82 -1.83 -26.12
C LEU A 803 -37.02 -0.86 -27.30
N ASP A 804 -36.08 -0.82 -28.25
CA ASP A 804 -36.16 0.00 -29.47
C ASP A 804 -37.34 -0.37 -30.43
N HIS A 805 -38.32 -1.17 -30.00
CA HIS A 805 -39.40 -1.69 -30.86
C HIS A 805 -40.84 -1.69 -30.29
N LEU A 806 -41.16 -0.99 -29.20
CA LEU A 806 -42.56 -0.88 -28.73
C LEU A 806 -43.19 0.53 -28.81
N ASP A 807 -42.51 1.49 -29.46
CA ASP A 807 -43.00 2.87 -29.56
C ASP A 807 -44.00 3.14 -30.69
N SER A 808 -44.67 2.10 -31.20
CA SER A 808 -45.74 2.26 -32.22
C SER A 808 -47.16 2.07 -31.69
N ASN A 809 -47.38 1.72 -30.41
CA ASN A 809 -48.74 1.39 -29.93
C ASN A 809 -49.12 1.85 -28.51
N ARG A 810 -48.39 2.77 -27.87
CA ARG A 810 -48.91 3.48 -26.67
C ARG A 810 -49.40 4.90 -26.99
N ASN A 811 -50.25 5.00 -28.02
CA ASN A 811 -51.23 6.08 -28.09
C ASN A 811 -52.41 5.68 -27.19
N GLY A 812 -52.52 6.26 -26.00
CA GLY A 812 -53.68 5.97 -25.16
C GLY A 812 -53.72 6.48 -23.73
N ILE A 813 -52.87 7.42 -23.32
CA ILE A 813 -53.16 8.28 -22.17
C ILE A 813 -52.73 9.69 -22.56
N GLU A 814 -53.69 10.53 -22.95
CA GLU A 814 -53.51 11.97 -23.03
C GLU A 814 -53.10 12.47 -21.64
N LEU A 815 -51.80 12.68 -21.43
CA LEU A 815 -51.34 13.66 -20.47
C LEU A 815 -51.63 15.03 -21.07
N ASP A 816 -52.71 15.60 -20.56
CA ASP A 816 -53.28 16.90 -20.91
C ASP A 816 -52.20 17.98 -21.04
N SER A 817 -51.76 18.22 -22.27
CA SER A 817 -50.70 19.17 -22.62
C SER A 817 -51.18 20.62 -22.62
N ASN A 818 -52.37 20.90 -22.08
CA ASN A 818 -52.99 22.23 -22.03
C ASN A 818 -53.03 22.90 -20.65
N LEU A 819 -52.35 22.36 -19.64
CA LEU A 819 -52.20 23.05 -18.33
C LEU A 819 -50.83 23.70 -18.09
N LYS A 820 -49.88 23.62 -19.05
CA LYS A 820 -48.54 24.25 -18.92
C LYS A 820 -48.35 25.54 -19.70
N SER A 821 -49.42 26.16 -20.23
CA SER A 821 -49.30 27.41 -20.99
C SER A 821 -50.42 28.41 -20.65
N LYS A 822 -50.41 28.92 -19.42
CA LYS A 822 -50.90 30.24 -19.01
C LYS A 822 -50.71 30.34 -17.50
N THR A 823 -50.34 31.53 -17.02
CA THR A 823 -49.88 31.83 -15.65
C THR A 823 -48.66 31.00 -15.26
N ILE A 824 -47.42 31.31 -15.65
CA ILE A 824 -46.56 32.28 -14.94
C ILE A 824 -45.53 32.93 -15.90
N ALA A 825 -45.57 32.64 -17.20
CA ALA A 825 -44.69 33.24 -18.22
C ALA A 825 -44.90 34.75 -18.47
N GLU A 826 -45.68 35.43 -17.62
CA GLU A 826 -45.76 36.90 -17.59
C GLU A 826 -45.04 37.52 -16.37
N ASN A 827 -44.42 36.73 -15.49
CA ASN A 827 -43.68 37.24 -14.32
C ASN A 827 -42.22 36.76 -14.21
N ALA A 828 -41.67 36.06 -15.22
CA ALA A 828 -40.30 35.52 -15.18
C ALA A 828 -39.27 36.31 -16.01
N ASP A 829 -39.70 37.37 -16.71
CA ASP A 829 -38.84 38.35 -17.38
C ASP A 829 -38.69 39.66 -16.58
N ASP A 830 -39.20 39.71 -15.35
CA ASP A 830 -38.79 40.73 -14.41
C ASP A 830 -37.38 40.36 -13.92
N GLU A 831 -36.35 40.85 -14.63
CA GLU A 831 -35.07 41.11 -13.98
C GLU A 831 -35.40 41.76 -12.63
N ILE A 832 -35.11 41.08 -11.53
CA ILE A 832 -35.19 41.69 -10.20
C ILE A 832 -34.12 42.78 -10.19
N HIS A 833 -34.48 43.96 -10.72
CA HIS A 833 -33.72 45.18 -10.57
C HIS A 833 -33.87 45.60 -9.12
N ILE A 834 -33.00 45.05 -8.27
CA ILE A 834 -32.80 45.53 -6.91
C ILE A 834 -32.42 47.01 -7.04
N SER A 835 -33.23 47.90 -6.45
CA SER A 835 -32.98 49.33 -6.56
C SER A 835 -31.62 49.66 -5.96
N GLN A 836 -30.81 50.44 -6.68
CA GLN A 836 -29.54 50.97 -6.19
C GLN A 836 -29.78 52.09 -5.15
N ASP A 837 -30.58 51.82 -4.12
CA ASP A 837 -30.72 52.67 -2.95
C ASP A 837 -29.92 52.03 -1.79
N PRO A 838 -28.73 52.57 -1.43
CA PRO A 838 -27.82 51.97 -0.45
C PRO A 838 -28.35 51.94 1.00
N ASN A 839 -29.65 52.19 1.22
CA ASN A 839 -30.31 52.15 2.53
C ASN A 839 -31.51 51.18 2.62
N ASN A 840 -31.80 50.37 1.59
CA ASN A 840 -32.92 49.44 1.62
C ASN A 840 -32.43 47.97 1.68
N LYS A 841 -32.39 47.38 2.89
CA LYS A 841 -32.04 45.96 3.08
C LYS A 841 -33.15 45.08 2.50
N LEU A 842 -32.81 44.08 1.68
CA LEU A 842 -33.79 43.08 1.21
C LEU A 842 -34.38 42.35 2.42
N SER A 843 -35.67 42.09 2.37
CA SER A 843 -36.33 41.23 3.35
C SER A 843 -35.89 39.78 3.18
N ARG A 844 -35.93 39.02 4.28
CA ARG A 844 -35.69 37.57 4.30
C ARG A 844 -36.51 36.79 3.26
N GLU A 845 -37.71 37.28 2.94
CA GLU A 845 -38.60 36.67 1.96
C GLU A 845 -38.15 36.93 0.51
N GLU A 846 -37.56 38.09 0.24
CA GLU A 846 -36.93 38.39 -1.05
C GLU A 846 -35.64 37.58 -1.26
N VAL A 847 -34.83 37.38 -0.21
CA VAL A 847 -33.65 36.49 -0.24
C VAL A 847 -34.06 35.04 -0.53
N ARG A 848 -35.13 34.57 0.12
CA ARG A 848 -35.69 33.23 -0.14
C ARG A 848 -36.09 33.05 -1.60
N ASN A 849 -36.82 34.01 -2.17
CA ASN A 849 -37.28 33.93 -3.56
C ASN A 849 -36.10 33.92 -4.56
N LEU A 850 -35.04 34.70 -4.27
CA LEU A 850 -33.81 34.70 -5.07
C LEU A 850 -33.11 33.34 -5.02
N ILE A 851 -32.91 32.78 -3.82
CA ILE A 851 -32.29 31.47 -3.62
C ILE A 851 -33.09 30.37 -4.31
N GLN A 852 -34.43 30.41 -4.23
CA GLN A 852 -35.29 29.44 -4.91
C GLN A 852 -35.21 29.54 -6.44
N GLY A 853 -35.16 30.75 -6.99
CA GLY A 853 -35.00 30.97 -8.43
C GLY A 853 -33.64 30.50 -8.96
N LEU A 854 -32.55 30.79 -8.22
CA LEU A 854 -31.21 30.34 -8.57
C LEU A 854 -31.05 28.83 -8.42
N PHE A 855 -31.65 28.22 -7.38
CA PHE A 855 -31.62 26.79 -7.17
C PHE A 855 -32.31 26.06 -8.32
N PHE A 856 -33.51 26.51 -8.72
CA PHE A 856 -34.20 25.97 -9.88
C PHE A 856 -33.36 26.10 -11.15
N LYS A 857 -32.70 27.25 -11.36
CA LYS A 857 -31.89 27.48 -12.56
C LYS A 857 -30.69 26.52 -12.67
N VAL A 858 -30.12 26.12 -11.55
CA VAL A 858 -28.91 25.27 -11.52
C VAL A 858 -29.25 23.78 -11.39
N THR A 859 -30.35 23.42 -10.75
CA THR A 859 -30.73 22.01 -10.48
C THR A 859 -31.92 21.52 -11.29
N ASN A 860 -32.68 22.42 -11.91
CA ASN A 860 -33.96 22.18 -12.58
C ASN A 860 -35.08 21.63 -11.67
N ILE A 861 -34.99 21.87 -10.35
CA ILE A 861 -35.95 21.41 -9.33
C ILE A 861 -36.84 22.56 -8.86
N GLU A 862 -38.16 22.44 -9.03
CA GLU A 862 -39.14 23.54 -8.87
C GLU A 862 -39.34 24.01 -7.41
N SER A 863 -39.04 23.16 -6.42
CA SER A 863 -39.25 23.47 -5.00
C SER A 863 -38.11 22.94 -4.15
N ILE A 864 -37.63 23.79 -3.23
CA ILE A 864 -36.65 23.39 -2.21
C ILE A 864 -37.42 22.88 -0.98
N ASP A 865 -37.11 21.68 -0.53
CA ASP A 865 -37.57 21.14 0.75
C ASP A 865 -36.79 21.79 1.91
N PRO A 866 -37.43 22.51 2.83
CA PRO A 866 -36.76 23.22 3.91
C PRO A 866 -36.07 22.29 4.93
N ASP A 867 -36.46 21.02 5.00
CA ASP A 867 -35.98 20.05 5.99
C ASP A 867 -34.85 19.15 5.47
N VAL A 868 -34.42 19.33 4.21
CA VAL A 868 -33.38 18.51 3.54
C VAL A 868 -32.21 19.40 3.13
N GLU A 869 -30.98 18.89 3.23
CA GLU A 869 -29.80 19.67 2.84
C GLU A 869 -29.80 19.99 1.33
N LEU A 870 -29.34 21.17 0.96
CA LEU A 870 -29.33 21.63 -0.44
C LEU A 870 -28.53 20.68 -1.37
N ILE A 871 -27.49 20.05 -0.85
CA ILE A 871 -26.64 19.07 -1.56
C ILE A 871 -27.41 17.77 -1.82
N GLU A 872 -28.15 17.28 -0.82
CA GLU A 872 -28.98 16.07 -0.94
C GLU A 872 -30.17 16.26 -1.89
N GLN A 873 -30.51 17.52 -2.21
CA GLN A 873 -31.55 17.90 -3.15
C GLN A 873 -31.03 18.12 -4.58
N GLY A 874 -29.80 17.72 -4.90
CA GLY A 874 -29.30 17.69 -6.28
C GLY A 874 -28.21 18.70 -6.63
N MET A 875 -27.57 19.33 -5.64
CA MET A 875 -26.40 20.18 -5.88
C MET A 875 -25.09 19.36 -5.79
N ASP A 876 -24.29 19.44 -6.85
CA ASP A 876 -22.91 18.94 -6.96
C ASP A 876 -21.88 20.08 -6.82
N SER A 877 -20.57 19.75 -6.84
CA SER A 877 -19.51 20.76 -6.65
C SER A 877 -19.49 21.87 -7.72
N MET A 878 -19.95 21.60 -8.94
CA MET A 878 -19.97 22.60 -10.02
C MET A 878 -21.20 23.51 -9.91
N SER A 879 -22.36 22.92 -9.68
CA SER A 879 -23.62 23.64 -9.43
C SER A 879 -23.57 24.50 -8.17
N ILE A 880 -22.90 24.04 -7.09
CA ILE A 880 -22.65 24.88 -5.91
C ILE A 880 -21.82 26.12 -6.28
N THR A 881 -20.76 25.94 -7.07
CA THR A 881 -19.90 27.04 -7.49
C THR A 881 -20.66 28.05 -8.37
N GLU A 882 -21.47 27.55 -9.31
CA GLU A 882 -22.30 28.39 -10.17
C GLU A 882 -23.41 29.10 -9.40
N PHE A 883 -24.08 28.39 -8.49
CA PHE A 883 -25.12 28.94 -7.62
C PHE A 883 -24.57 30.07 -6.74
N ILE A 884 -23.41 29.86 -6.07
CA ILE A 884 -22.73 30.89 -5.27
C ILE A 884 -22.31 32.07 -6.14
N SER A 885 -21.74 31.83 -7.32
CA SER A 885 -21.30 32.90 -8.22
C SER A 885 -22.48 33.77 -8.68
N GLN A 886 -23.62 33.16 -9.02
CA GLN A 886 -24.84 33.90 -9.40
C GLN A 886 -25.43 34.65 -8.21
N LEU A 887 -25.37 34.08 -7.00
CA LEU A 887 -25.85 34.70 -5.77
C LEU A 887 -25.01 35.91 -5.35
N GLN A 888 -23.67 35.79 -5.39
CA GLN A 888 -22.73 36.90 -5.22
C GLN A 888 -23.00 38.03 -6.21
N SER A 889 -23.15 37.69 -7.50
CA SER A 889 -23.43 38.68 -8.53
C SER A 889 -24.80 39.35 -8.38
N SER A 890 -25.80 38.65 -7.84
CA SER A 890 -27.16 39.21 -7.67
C SER A 890 -27.27 40.13 -6.47
N LEU A 891 -26.44 39.92 -5.44
CA LEU A 891 -26.52 40.64 -4.16
C LEU A 891 -25.34 41.62 -3.93
N ASP A 892 -24.35 41.65 -4.82
CA ASP A 892 -23.10 42.45 -4.71
C ASP A 892 -22.38 42.22 -3.37
N ILE A 893 -22.33 40.96 -2.93
CA ILE A 893 -21.65 40.52 -1.71
C ILE A 893 -20.58 39.46 -2.01
N GLU A 894 -19.54 39.43 -1.19
CA GLU A 894 -18.52 38.39 -1.23
C GLU A 894 -18.94 37.24 -0.30
N ILE A 895 -19.32 36.11 -0.90
CA ILE A 895 -19.75 34.90 -0.18
C ILE A 895 -18.62 33.87 -0.25
N ASP A 896 -18.17 33.34 0.88
CA ASP A 896 -17.26 32.19 0.87
C ASP A 896 -17.98 30.99 0.21
N PRO A 897 -17.40 30.33 -0.80
CA PRO A 897 -17.96 29.11 -1.37
C PRO A 897 -18.26 28.02 -0.33
N ASP A 898 -17.58 28.04 0.83
CA ASP A 898 -17.80 27.10 1.93
C ASP A 898 -19.13 27.36 2.70
N LEU A 899 -19.79 28.51 2.48
CA LEU A 899 -21.01 28.91 3.20
C LEU A 899 -22.15 27.88 3.11
N ILE A 900 -22.31 27.22 1.95
CA ILE A 900 -23.32 26.16 1.75
C ILE A 900 -23.00 24.90 2.57
N PHE A 901 -21.73 24.63 2.88
CA PHE A 901 -21.33 23.49 3.70
C PHE A 901 -21.44 23.80 5.20
N GLU A 902 -21.29 25.07 5.58
CA GLU A 902 -21.49 25.53 6.96
C GLU A 902 -22.99 25.65 7.32
N HIS A 903 -23.83 26.00 6.34
CA HIS A 903 -25.27 26.19 6.46
C HIS A 903 -26.03 25.34 5.40
N PRO A 904 -26.06 24.01 5.56
CA PRO A 904 -26.53 23.10 4.52
C PRO A 904 -28.05 23.11 4.32
N LEU A 905 -28.83 23.57 5.30
CA LEU A 905 -30.28 23.69 5.18
C LEU A 905 -30.70 25.00 4.50
N PRO A 906 -31.75 25.00 3.66
CA PRO A 906 -32.19 26.17 2.92
C PRO A 906 -32.49 27.39 3.81
N ASP A 907 -33.21 27.20 4.92
CA ASP A 907 -33.54 28.31 5.82
C ASP A 907 -32.31 28.86 6.55
N GLN A 908 -31.30 28.03 6.84
CA GLN A 908 -30.04 28.48 7.44
C GLN A 908 -29.24 29.33 6.45
N LEU A 909 -29.16 28.91 5.19
CA LEU A 909 -28.51 29.69 4.14
C LEU A 909 -29.23 31.02 3.88
N ILE A 910 -30.57 31.01 3.88
CA ILE A 910 -31.38 32.23 3.76
C ILE A 910 -31.10 33.19 4.93
N ASP A 911 -31.03 32.68 6.16
CA ASP A 911 -30.76 33.47 7.36
C ASP A 911 -29.38 34.11 7.32
N GLU A 912 -28.37 33.35 6.92
CA GLU A 912 -26.98 33.81 6.87
C GLU A 912 -26.78 34.85 5.75
N ILE A 913 -27.35 34.61 4.56
CA ILE A 913 -27.29 35.58 3.46
C ILE A 913 -28.08 36.84 3.79
N HIS A 914 -29.23 36.73 4.44
CA HIS A 914 -29.97 37.88 4.92
C HIS A 914 -29.23 38.66 6.03
N ALA A 915 -28.34 38.02 6.79
CA ALA A 915 -27.49 38.69 7.78
C ALA A 915 -26.30 39.44 7.15
N LEU A 916 -25.82 38.99 5.99
CA LEU A 916 -24.71 39.59 5.24
C LEU A 916 -25.10 40.85 4.46
N ILE A 917 -26.39 41.06 4.22
CA ILE A 917 -26.98 42.27 3.58
C ILE A 917 -27.57 43.22 4.64
#